data_AF-A0A5Q0BL67-F1
#
_entry.id   AF-A0A5Q0BL67-F1
#
_cell.length_a   1.000
_cell.length_b   1.000
_cell.length_c   1.000
_cell.angle_alpha   90.00
_cell.angle_beta   90.00
_cell.angle_gamma   90.00
#
_symmetry.space_group_name_H-M   'P 1'
#
loop_
_entity.id
_entity.type
_entity.pdbx_description
1 polymer ?
#
loop_
_entity_poly.entity_id
_entity_poly.type
_entity_poly.pdbx_seq_one_letter_code
_entity_poly.pdbx_strand_id
1 'polypeptide(L)'
;MSVSLADSNRRFSFSCETLDSGASLEVVSFEGEEALSELYRFDLLLASSDSGIDEYKLVGQTARFRLNDGTEGCAESCYSGVIESFEQLHRITGWTFYRAKLVPRLWFLARYFLNEVYTEHSPLELFDKVISDAGLTHDDYALRIVNQDKFPKGRFIFQFQEHYLDFLSRWCERLGIYWWFEERQEAEIVVLGNDRNSHDTPVLQMFYRETDGLAAPSRIYSFNMKLQSLPRQVTVMDHFYKKSSLEIKGIAPVDKNGIGEIVSYDLHINTNEAAQALARIRAEGLICRSREFTGESAATGMRCGYWLELRGHYRNSFNQRYLLTRICHRGSQAALLLEGLGVPASEAATVQDFYQASFNAIPADVQFRPEIVHPWPKIEGNLTAYIDAQGSGEYAELNEHGEYKVQLPYDVTQKEPEKASAWMRMARPYAGEGYGMNFPLHKGTEVMLSFHKGNPDEPVIIGALHNSLHPDVVCDENQTQSVIRTAGQNSIEFNDEEGKQGIYLYSPTCNTRVSLGAPPSSAKAVGADSSDSSSDSQSGASVSTDGHITINAKDYSININGFYEALYAGNYATQYLGFSTTGYYGATLQNYIGASATNYIGATSTNSIGATSEIYIGAYLSWSMGLSWEKETIKFKDCDLELNTTIAKVEKIQSGIESIGTSVGEVGCMVTAVSARVDTVAAEVKEVDAHMTNVAAGVTTIDIQVQEVAASIKSIDAQVHEIDASVLNTVTEIWEVAARVEDIDAKVSSVSAAMQTGTYIFM
;
A
#
# COMPACT_ATOMS: atom_id res chain seq x y z
N MET A 1 -63.58 -6.56 50.20
CA MET A 1 -64.08 -7.29 49.03
C MET A 1 -63.23 -6.85 47.87
N SER A 2 -62.49 -7.76 47.25
CA SER A 2 -61.78 -7.48 45.99
C SER A 2 -62.83 -7.38 44.88
N VAL A 3 -63.11 -6.17 44.41
CA VAL A 3 -63.90 -5.96 43.20
C VAL A 3 -62.99 -6.35 42.02
N SER A 4 -63.13 -7.59 41.58
CA SER A 4 -62.49 -8.07 40.37
C SER A 4 -63.10 -7.36 39.16
N LEU A 5 -62.35 -6.46 38.53
CA LEU A 5 -62.72 -5.72 37.31
C LEU A 5 -62.73 -6.61 36.05
N ALA A 6 -63.10 -7.88 36.17
CA ALA A 6 -62.77 -8.93 35.20
C ALA A 6 -63.78 -9.15 34.06
N ASP A 7 -65.01 -8.64 34.18
CA ASP A 7 -66.12 -8.95 33.24
C ASP A 7 -66.59 -7.74 32.39
N SER A 8 -65.80 -6.67 32.29
CA SER A 8 -66.22 -5.39 31.67
C SER A 8 -65.28 -4.92 30.54
N ASN A 9 -65.62 -5.27 29.29
CA ASN A 9 -65.34 -4.53 28.04
C ASN A 9 -63.98 -3.78 27.94
N ARG A 10 -62.89 -4.42 28.36
CA ARG A 10 -61.54 -3.81 28.42
C ARG A 10 -61.01 -3.58 27.01
N ARG A 11 -60.73 -2.33 26.65
CA ARG A 11 -60.20 -1.98 25.31
C ARG A 11 -58.69 -2.10 25.25
N PHE A 12 -58.00 -1.92 26.38
CA PHE A 12 -56.55 -2.01 26.48
C PHE A 12 -56.13 -2.93 27.63
N SER A 13 -55.10 -3.74 27.42
CA SER A 13 -54.54 -4.58 28.50
C SER A 13 -53.02 -4.68 28.38
N PHE A 14 -52.37 -4.87 29.53
CA PHE A 14 -50.93 -5.04 29.66
C PHE A 14 -50.65 -6.30 30.48
N SER A 15 -49.66 -7.09 30.05
CA SER A 15 -49.20 -8.28 30.78
C SER A 15 -47.68 -8.41 30.71
N CYS A 16 -47.07 -8.89 31.79
CA CYS A 16 -45.64 -9.19 31.88
C CYS A 16 -45.49 -10.51 32.64
N GLU A 17 -44.62 -11.40 32.17
CA GLU A 17 -44.54 -12.78 32.69
C GLU A 17 -43.93 -12.87 34.10
N THR A 18 -43.12 -11.88 34.50
CA THR A 18 -42.46 -11.83 35.82
C THR A 18 -43.28 -11.13 36.90
N LEU A 19 -44.52 -10.72 36.60
CA LEU A 19 -45.41 -10.10 37.57
C LEU A 19 -45.82 -11.13 38.65
N ASP A 20 -45.62 -10.82 39.93
CA ASP A 20 -45.90 -11.75 41.04
C ASP A 20 -47.38 -12.18 41.05
N SER A 21 -47.64 -13.44 41.43
CA SER A 21 -48.95 -14.11 41.28
C SER A 21 -50.04 -13.56 42.22
N GLY A 22 -50.65 -12.45 41.80
CA GLY A 22 -51.68 -11.72 42.53
C GLY A 22 -51.66 -10.22 42.28
N ALA A 23 -50.54 -9.68 41.76
CA ALA A 23 -50.48 -8.32 41.25
C ALA A 23 -51.15 -8.24 39.86
N SER A 24 -51.74 -7.08 39.53
CA SER A 24 -52.21 -6.76 38.18
C SER A 24 -51.84 -5.32 37.83
N LEU A 25 -51.51 -5.07 36.57
CA LEU A 25 -51.24 -3.74 36.04
C LEU A 25 -52.31 -3.37 35.01
N GLU A 26 -53.26 -2.55 35.44
CA GLU A 26 -54.36 -2.07 34.61
C GLU A 26 -53.92 -0.85 33.79
N VAL A 27 -54.20 -0.84 32.48
CA VAL A 27 -53.88 0.30 31.62
C VAL A 27 -54.87 1.44 31.88
N VAL A 28 -54.38 2.63 32.21
CA VAL A 28 -55.17 3.86 32.42
C VAL A 28 -55.26 4.65 31.12
N SER A 29 -54.09 4.88 30.50
CA SER A 29 -53.93 5.59 29.24
C SER A 29 -52.56 5.29 28.63
N PHE A 30 -52.40 5.59 27.36
CA PHE A 30 -51.13 5.44 26.67
C PHE A 30 -50.97 6.44 25.52
N GLU A 31 -49.72 6.73 25.21
CA GLU A 31 -49.29 7.25 23.91
C GLU A 31 -48.32 6.23 23.30
N GLY A 32 -48.39 6.01 22.00
CA GLY A 32 -47.45 5.14 21.32
C GLY A 32 -47.17 5.56 19.89
N GLU A 33 -46.00 5.21 19.38
CA GLU A 33 -45.59 5.48 18.01
C GLU A 33 -44.95 4.24 17.38
N GLU A 34 -45.21 4.02 16.10
CA GLU A 34 -44.51 3.06 15.24
C GLU A 34 -44.27 3.67 13.85
N ALA A 35 -43.11 3.40 13.24
CA ALA A 35 -42.79 3.85 11.89
C ALA A 35 -41.88 2.86 11.15
N LEU A 36 -41.84 2.96 9.82
CA LEU A 36 -40.91 2.15 9.02
C LEU A 36 -39.47 2.61 9.29
N SER A 37 -38.63 1.68 9.75
CA SER A 37 -37.24 1.91 10.19
C SER A 37 -37.08 2.74 11.46
N GLU A 38 -38.10 2.79 12.32
CA GLU A 38 -38.00 3.31 13.69
C GLU A 38 -38.49 2.25 14.69
N LEU A 39 -37.88 2.21 15.88
CA LEU A 39 -38.36 1.34 16.95
C LEU A 39 -39.75 1.82 17.38
N TYR A 40 -40.72 0.94 17.50
CA TYR A 40 -41.98 1.33 18.14
C TYR A 40 -41.74 1.63 19.62
N ARG A 41 -42.58 2.48 20.20
CA ARG A 41 -42.55 2.81 21.63
C ARG A 41 -43.96 3.04 22.14
N PHE A 42 -44.29 2.48 23.29
CA PHE A 42 -45.52 2.80 24.03
C PHE A 42 -45.17 3.30 25.43
N ASP A 43 -45.53 4.55 25.72
CA ASP A 43 -45.52 5.11 27.07
C ASP A 43 -46.87 4.82 27.73
N LEU A 44 -46.90 3.82 28.62
CA LEU A 44 -48.10 3.32 29.29
C LEU A 44 -48.22 3.94 30.68
N LEU A 45 -49.37 4.57 30.98
CA LEU A 45 -49.78 4.85 32.35
C LEU A 45 -50.57 3.64 32.86
N LEU A 46 -50.04 3.00 33.89
CA LEU A 46 -50.58 1.79 34.51
C LEU A 46 -51.03 2.10 35.95
N ALA A 47 -51.92 1.26 36.49
CA ALA A 47 -52.33 1.31 37.89
C ALA A 47 -52.43 -0.09 38.48
N SER A 48 -52.08 -0.23 39.76
CA SER A 48 -52.29 -1.46 40.53
C SER A 48 -52.93 -1.18 41.88
N SER A 49 -53.68 -2.15 42.39
CA SER A 49 -54.09 -2.17 43.80
C SER A 49 -52.95 -2.61 44.74
N ASP A 50 -51.90 -3.24 44.18
CA ASP A 50 -50.65 -3.51 44.87
C ASP A 50 -49.76 -2.26 44.88
N SER A 51 -48.98 -2.10 45.95
CA SER A 51 -47.97 -1.05 46.12
C SER A 51 -46.58 -1.63 46.43
N GLY A 52 -46.41 -2.95 46.31
CA GLY A 52 -45.17 -3.68 46.55
C GLY A 52 -44.59 -4.35 45.29
N ILE A 53 -44.97 -3.88 44.11
CA ILE A 53 -44.42 -4.38 42.83
C ILE A 53 -42.91 -4.10 42.78
N ASP A 54 -42.12 -5.16 42.61
CA ASP A 54 -40.66 -5.09 42.50
C ASP A 54 -40.25 -4.60 41.10
N GLU A 55 -39.90 -3.33 40.99
CA GLU A 55 -39.53 -2.68 39.72
C GLU A 55 -38.29 -3.30 39.05
N TYR A 56 -37.36 -3.87 39.84
CA TYR A 56 -36.15 -4.50 39.33
C TYR A 56 -36.43 -5.85 38.64
N LYS A 57 -37.55 -6.50 38.97
CA LYS A 57 -38.03 -7.70 38.25
C LYS A 57 -38.76 -7.38 36.95
N LEU A 58 -39.08 -6.12 36.65
CA LEU A 58 -39.85 -5.73 35.47
C LEU A 58 -38.97 -5.13 34.37
N VAL A 59 -38.02 -4.27 34.71
CA VAL A 59 -37.14 -3.64 33.70
C VAL A 59 -36.34 -4.71 32.95
N GLY A 60 -36.34 -4.62 31.62
CA GLY A 60 -35.71 -5.58 30.70
C GLY A 60 -36.50 -6.88 30.46
N GLN A 61 -37.62 -7.12 31.14
CA GLN A 61 -38.45 -8.30 30.90
C GLN A 61 -39.42 -8.12 29.74
N THR A 62 -39.82 -9.24 29.15
CA THR A 62 -40.83 -9.31 28.10
C THR A 62 -42.20 -8.92 28.65
N ALA A 63 -42.90 -8.05 27.92
CA ALA A 63 -44.26 -7.65 28.21
C ALA A 63 -45.07 -7.49 26.91
N ARG A 64 -46.40 -7.57 27.03
CA ARG A 64 -47.33 -7.45 25.92
C ARG A 64 -48.34 -6.35 26.20
N PHE A 65 -48.62 -5.54 25.19
CA PHE A 65 -49.65 -4.53 25.20
C PHE A 65 -50.68 -4.82 24.10
N ARG A 66 -51.96 -4.97 24.46
CA ARG A 66 -53.05 -5.33 23.54
C ARG A 66 -54.05 -4.20 23.39
N LEU A 67 -54.46 -3.96 22.15
CA LEU A 67 -55.48 -3.02 21.71
C LEU A 67 -56.67 -3.77 21.10
N ASN A 68 -57.85 -3.65 21.70
CA ASN A 68 -59.11 -4.20 21.24
C ASN A 68 -60.06 -3.05 20.85
N ASP A 69 -60.80 -3.17 19.74
CA ASP A 69 -61.71 -2.11 19.30
C ASP A 69 -62.97 -1.97 20.17
N GLY A 70 -63.23 -2.93 21.07
CA GLY A 70 -64.41 -3.00 21.93
C GLY A 70 -65.57 -3.82 21.34
N THR A 71 -65.30 -4.64 20.32
CA THR A 71 -66.31 -5.43 19.59
C THR A 71 -65.96 -6.93 19.61
N GLU A 72 -66.91 -7.78 20.00
CA GLU A 72 -66.71 -9.24 19.98
C GLU A 72 -66.38 -9.75 18.57
N GLY A 73 -65.29 -10.52 18.45
CA GLY A 73 -64.86 -11.15 17.19
C GLY A 73 -64.02 -10.27 16.26
N CYS A 74 -63.69 -9.03 16.63
CA CYS A 74 -62.73 -8.21 15.89
C CYS A 74 -61.27 -8.58 16.21
N ALA A 75 -60.36 -8.21 15.30
CA ALA A 75 -58.94 -8.52 15.42
C ALA A 75 -58.24 -7.59 16.42
N GLU A 76 -57.73 -8.16 17.52
CA GLU A 76 -56.87 -7.45 18.46
C GLU A 76 -55.51 -7.13 17.83
N SER A 77 -54.95 -5.96 18.13
CA SER A 77 -53.54 -5.65 17.83
C SER A 77 -52.70 -5.82 19.09
N CYS A 78 -51.67 -6.65 19.02
CA CYS A 78 -50.73 -6.90 20.11
C CYS A 78 -49.35 -6.35 19.75
N TYR A 79 -48.68 -5.76 20.73
CA TYR A 79 -47.29 -5.37 20.69
C TYR A 79 -46.57 -6.13 21.81
N SER A 80 -45.86 -7.19 21.45
CA SER A 80 -44.97 -7.91 22.36
C SER A 80 -43.58 -7.30 22.29
N GLY A 81 -43.00 -6.89 23.43
CA GLY A 81 -41.69 -6.24 23.49
C GLY A 81 -41.06 -6.35 24.88
N VAL A 82 -40.16 -5.44 25.23
CA VAL A 82 -39.47 -5.37 26.54
C VAL A 82 -39.68 -4.02 27.24
N ILE A 83 -39.65 -4.04 28.57
CA ILE A 83 -39.79 -2.84 29.39
C ILE A 83 -38.46 -2.08 29.45
N GLU A 84 -38.35 -0.95 28.72
CA GLU A 84 -37.16 -0.07 28.73
C GLU A 84 -36.97 0.58 30.11
N SER A 85 -38.07 1.05 30.70
CA SER A 85 -38.08 1.81 31.94
C SER A 85 -39.41 1.63 32.68
N PHE A 86 -39.34 1.57 34.00
CA PHE A 86 -40.50 1.48 34.89
C PHE A 86 -40.36 2.52 36.02
N GLU A 87 -41.38 3.36 36.21
CA GLU A 87 -41.40 4.46 37.16
C GLU A 87 -42.62 4.33 38.06
N GLN A 88 -42.43 4.25 39.38
CA GLN A 88 -43.54 4.36 40.33
C GLN A 88 -43.90 5.83 40.54
N LEU A 89 -45.20 6.13 40.40
CA LEU A 89 -45.77 7.46 40.61
C LEU A 89 -46.42 7.55 42.00
N HIS A 90 -47.42 8.42 42.14
CA HIS A 90 -48.15 8.62 43.39
C HIS A 90 -49.29 7.59 43.57
N ARG A 91 -49.84 7.54 44.78
CA ARG A 91 -50.96 6.67 45.15
C ARG A 91 -52.24 7.49 45.37
N ILE A 92 -53.37 7.05 44.82
CA ILE A 92 -54.70 7.67 45.03
C ILE A 92 -55.69 6.58 45.43
N THR A 93 -56.49 6.83 46.47
CA THR A 93 -57.65 5.97 46.86
C THR A 93 -57.35 4.46 46.93
N GLY A 94 -56.15 4.10 47.37
CA GLY A 94 -55.69 2.70 47.50
C GLY A 94 -54.86 2.18 46.32
N TRP A 95 -54.92 2.82 45.15
CA TRP A 95 -54.24 2.40 43.93
C TRP A 95 -52.94 3.17 43.69
N THR A 96 -51.88 2.45 43.30
CA THR A 96 -50.56 2.99 42.97
C THR A 96 -50.47 3.13 41.44
N PHE A 97 -50.07 4.30 40.97
CA PHE A 97 -49.84 4.54 39.54
C PHE A 97 -48.39 4.26 39.17
N TYR A 98 -48.17 3.78 37.95
CA TYR A 98 -46.85 3.48 37.39
C TYR A 98 -46.79 3.99 35.95
N ARG A 99 -45.60 4.36 35.47
CA ARG A 99 -45.34 4.57 34.05
C ARG A 99 -44.37 3.50 33.56
N ALA A 100 -44.79 2.73 32.57
CA ALA A 100 -43.95 1.74 31.90
C ALA A 100 -43.72 2.17 30.46
N LYS A 101 -42.49 2.01 29.96
CA LYS A 101 -42.20 2.19 28.54
C LYS A 101 -41.89 0.85 27.90
N LEU A 102 -42.70 0.47 26.92
CA LEU A 102 -42.54 -0.75 26.13
C LEU A 102 -41.86 -0.42 24.80
N VAL A 103 -40.82 -1.17 24.44
CA VAL A 103 -40.03 -1.05 23.20
C VAL A 103 -39.74 -2.45 22.62
N PRO A 104 -39.47 -2.60 21.32
CA PRO A 104 -39.08 -3.89 20.74
C PRO A 104 -37.72 -4.38 21.27
N ARG A 105 -37.49 -5.69 21.27
CA ARG A 105 -36.19 -6.34 21.54
C ARG A 105 -35.06 -5.86 20.62
N LEU A 106 -35.38 -5.37 19.41
CA LEU A 106 -34.39 -4.71 18.54
C LEU A 106 -33.73 -3.48 19.20
N TRP A 107 -34.36 -2.88 20.21
CA TRP A 107 -33.76 -1.86 21.08
C TRP A 107 -32.46 -2.32 21.76
N PHE A 108 -32.25 -3.63 21.97
CA PHE A 108 -30.99 -4.14 22.52
C PHE A 108 -29.77 -3.69 21.69
N LEU A 109 -29.89 -3.51 20.38
CA LEU A 109 -28.81 -3.00 19.53
C LEU A 109 -28.41 -1.55 19.87
N ALA A 110 -29.28 -0.76 20.48
CA ALA A 110 -28.98 0.59 21.00
C ALA A 110 -28.23 0.55 22.35
N ARG A 111 -27.92 -0.62 22.90
CA ARG A 111 -27.19 -0.79 24.17
C ARG A 111 -25.70 -1.10 23.99
N TYR A 112 -25.29 -1.44 22.78
CA TYR A 112 -23.91 -1.69 22.40
C TYR A 112 -23.36 -0.45 21.70
N PHE A 113 -22.22 0.06 22.13
CA PHE A 113 -21.52 1.20 21.53
C PHE A 113 -20.02 0.89 21.53
N LEU A 114 -19.42 0.78 20.35
CA LEU A 114 -18.07 0.20 20.21
C LEU A 114 -17.38 0.60 18.91
N ASN A 115 -16.15 0.11 18.75
CA ASN A 115 -15.41 0.14 17.49
C ASN A 115 -15.14 -1.32 17.08
N GLU A 116 -15.44 -1.69 15.83
CA GLU A 116 -15.14 -3.04 15.31
C GLU A 116 -14.97 -2.99 13.78
N VAL A 117 -13.98 -3.75 13.29
CA VAL A 117 -13.67 -3.88 11.87
C VAL A 117 -14.14 -5.25 11.34
N TYR A 118 -14.96 -5.20 10.32
CA TYR A 118 -15.45 -6.37 9.60
C TYR A 118 -14.76 -6.50 8.25
N THR A 119 -14.16 -7.65 7.98
CA THR A 119 -13.48 -7.99 6.72
C THR A 119 -14.19 -9.14 6.01
N GLU A 120 -14.35 -9.08 4.69
CA GLU A 120 -14.97 -10.15 3.88
C GLU A 120 -16.42 -10.51 4.27
N HIS A 121 -17.17 -9.54 4.82
CA HIS A 121 -18.59 -9.67 5.15
C HIS A 121 -19.44 -8.77 4.24
N SER A 122 -20.56 -9.27 3.75
CA SER A 122 -21.61 -8.47 3.12
C SER A 122 -22.43 -7.74 4.21
N PRO A 123 -23.06 -6.60 3.88
CA PRO A 123 -23.93 -5.91 4.84
C PRO A 123 -25.05 -6.80 5.41
N LEU A 124 -25.54 -7.79 4.66
CA LEU A 124 -26.57 -8.73 5.14
C LEU A 124 -26.01 -9.74 6.16
N GLU A 125 -24.80 -10.25 5.95
CA GLU A 125 -24.09 -11.07 6.95
C GLU A 125 -23.79 -10.24 8.22
N LEU A 126 -23.55 -8.94 8.08
CA LEU A 126 -23.36 -8.06 9.24
C LEU A 126 -24.66 -7.75 9.98
N PHE A 127 -25.81 -7.67 9.30
CA PHE A 127 -27.10 -7.53 9.98
C PHE A 127 -27.41 -8.74 10.86
N ASP A 128 -27.23 -9.96 10.33
CA ASP A 128 -27.33 -11.19 11.11
C ASP A 128 -26.37 -11.17 12.31
N LYS A 129 -25.10 -10.81 12.09
CA LYS A 129 -24.11 -10.72 13.16
C LYS A 129 -24.50 -9.74 14.27
N VAL A 130 -24.82 -8.48 13.97
CA VAL A 130 -25.10 -7.48 15.03
C VAL A 130 -26.44 -7.72 15.74
N ILE A 131 -27.41 -8.35 15.07
CA ILE A 131 -28.66 -8.81 15.69
C ILE A 131 -28.38 -9.97 16.65
N SER A 132 -27.57 -10.95 16.21
CA SER A 132 -27.19 -12.12 17.00
C SER A 132 -26.28 -11.77 18.20
N ASP A 133 -25.29 -10.90 18.02
CA ASP A 133 -24.40 -10.42 19.09
C ASP A 133 -25.18 -9.66 20.19
N ALA A 134 -26.33 -9.07 19.85
CA ALA A 134 -27.26 -8.41 20.77
C ALA A 134 -28.26 -9.37 21.47
N GLY A 135 -28.15 -10.69 21.24
CA GLY A 135 -28.96 -11.71 21.91
C GLY A 135 -30.32 -12.00 21.27
N LEU A 136 -30.51 -11.63 20.00
CA LEU A 136 -31.65 -12.07 19.19
C LEU A 136 -31.26 -13.31 18.36
N THR A 137 -32.25 -14.06 17.89
CA THR A 137 -32.09 -15.32 17.15
C THR A 137 -32.78 -15.24 15.79
N HIS A 138 -32.56 -16.21 14.89
CA HIS A 138 -33.23 -16.26 13.59
C HIS A 138 -34.76 -16.40 13.65
N ASP A 139 -35.35 -16.71 14.81
CA ASP A 139 -36.81 -16.68 15.00
C ASP A 139 -37.34 -15.26 15.29
N ASP A 140 -36.46 -14.34 15.72
CA ASP A 140 -36.78 -12.96 16.11
C ASP A 140 -36.71 -11.95 14.94
N TYR A 141 -36.18 -12.35 13.78
CA TYR A 141 -36.10 -11.50 12.58
C TYR A 141 -36.19 -12.27 11.27
N ALA A 142 -36.57 -11.58 10.18
CA ALA A 142 -36.74 -12.16 8.85
C ALA A 142 -36.21 -11.26 7.72
N LEU A 143 -35.34 -11.81 6.85
CA LEU A 143 -34.79 -11.10 5.70
C LEU A 143 -35.64 -11.33 4.43
N ARG A 144 -36.64 -10.48 4.19
CA ARG A 144 -37.49 -10.48 2.97
C ARG A 144 -36.89 -9.60 1.87
N ILE A 145 -35.62 -9.84 1.54
CA ILE A 145 -34.82 -9.00 0.65
C ILE A 145 -34.73 -9.63 -0.75
N VAL A 146 -35.04 -8.84 -1.78
CA VAL A 146 -34.98 -9.21 -3.20
C VAL A 146 -33.61 -8.84 -3.79
N ASN A 147 -33.05 -9.71 -4.63
CA ASN A 147 -31.69 -9.60 -5.21
C ASN A 147 -30.56 -9.54 -4.15
N GLN A 148 -30.52 -10.49 -3.22
CA GLN A 148 -29.50 -10.52 -2.16
C GLN A 148 -28.07 -10.64 -2.71
N ASP A 149 -27.91 -11.23 -3.90
CA ASP A 149 -26.69 -11.31 -4.69
C ASP A 149 -26.04 -9.95 -5.03
N LYS A 150 -26.82 -8.85 -4.95
CA LYS A 150 -26.36 -7.49 -5.25
C LYS A 150 -25.75 -6.75 -4.05
N PHE A 151 -25.62 -7.41 -2.91
CA PHE A 151 -24.94 -6.87 -1.72
C PHE A 151 -23.59 -7.60 -1.56
N PRO A 152 -22.54 -7.21 -2.32
CA PRO A 152 -21.25 -7.89 -2.28
C PRO A 152 -20.59 -7.75 -0.90
N LYS A 153 -19.68 -8.69 -0.61
CA LYS A 153 -18.81 -8.60 0.57
C LYS A 153 -17.99 -7.31 0.53
N GLY A 154 -18.09 -6.53 1.61
CA GLY A 154 -17.18 -5.43 1.88
C GLY A 154 -15.81 -5.98 2.25
N ARG A 155 -14.76 -5.41 1.66
CA ARG A 155 -13.38 -5.77 1.99
C ARG A 155 -13.03 -5.31 3.41
N PHE A 156 -13.44 -4.09 3.73
CA PHE A 156 -13.24 -3.43 5.02
C PHE A 156 -14.51 -2.63 5.31
N ILE A 157 -15.13 -2.89 6.47
CA ILE A 157 -16.24 -2.11 7.01
C ILE A 157 -15.90 -1.82 8.46
N PHE A 158 -15.76 -0.56 8.84
CA PHE A 158 -15.41 -0.14 10.19
C PHE A 158 -16.62 0.50 10.86
N GLN A 159 -17.17 -0.21 11.85
CA GLN A 159 -18.09 0.39 12.82
C GLN A 159 -17.23 1.25 13.75
N PHE A 160 -17.45 2.57 13.75
CA PHE A 160 -16.62 3.51 14.52
C PHE A 160 -17.50 4.45 15.35
N GLN A 161 -17.36 4.36 16.67
CA GLN A 161 -18.07 5.18 17.66
C GLN A 161 -19.59 5.30 17.41
N GLU A 162 -20.24 4.17 17.13
CA GLU A 162 -21.67 4.12 16.82
C GLU A 162 -22.35 2.89 17.45
N HIS A 163 -23.66 2.97 17.66
CA HIS A 163 -24.42 1.82 18.15
C HIS A 163 -24.62 0.75 17.07
N TYR A 164 -24.87 -0.51 17.46
CA TYR A 164 -25.30 -1.54 16.49
C TYR A 164 -26.59 -1.14 15.76
N LEU A 165 -27.49 -0.39 16.43
CA LEU A 165 -28.73 0.08 15.81
C LEU A 165 -28.45 1.17 14.75
N ASP A 166 -27.54 2.11 15.05
CA ASP A 166 -27.14 3.17 14.10
C ASP A 166 -26.43 2.55 12.89
N PHE A 167 -25.50 1.61 13.15
CA PHE A 167 -24.77 0.86 12.13
C PHE A 167 -25.72 0.09 11.19
N LEU A 168 -26.65 -0.68 11.74
CA LEU A 168 -27.68 -1.37 10.97
C LEU A 168 -28.52 -0.38 10.16
N SER A 169 -28.93 0.71 10.79
CA SER A 169 -29.81 1.71 10.18
C SER A 169 -29.12 2.45 9.03
N ARG A 170 -27.91 3.00 9.19
CA ARG A 170 -27.18 3.68 8.10
C ARG A 170 -26.93 2.77 6.89
N TRP A 171 -26.70 1.48 7.13
CA TRP A 171 -26.56 0.49 6.06
C TRP A 171 -27.90 0.19 5.40
N CYS A 172 -28.99 0.06 6.16
CA CYS A 172 -30.35 0.00 5.59
C CYS A 172 -30.64 1.21 4.70
N GLU A 173 -30.39 2.42 5.18
CA GLU A 173 -30.56 3.69 4.46
C GLU A 173 -29.71 3.78 3.18
N ARG A 174 -28.47 3.26 3.20
CA ARG A 174 -27.60 3.17 2.02
C ARG A 174 -28.13 2.18 0.99
N LEU A 175 -28.62 1.02 1.44
CA LEU A 175 -29.02 -0.10 0.58
C LEU A 175 -30.50 -0.04 0.15
N GLY A 176 -31.26 0.95 0.62
CA GLY A 176 -32.69 1.05 0.38
C GLY A 176 -33.51 -0.03 1.08
N ILE A 177 -32.90 -0.73 2.05
CA ILE A 177 -33.56 -1.67 2.95
C ILE A 177 -34.25 -0.86 4.04
N TYR A 178 -35.37 -1.33 4.53
CA TYR A 178 -36.13 -0.76 5.64
C TYR A 178 -36.74 -1.89 6.45
N TRP A 179 -37.22 -1.58 7.65
CA TRP A 179 -37.73 -2.61 8.57
C TRP A 179 -39.02 -2.21 9.29
N TRP A 180 -39.76 -3.22 9.73
CA TRP A 180 -41.01 -3.09 10.48
C TRP A 180 -41.22 -4.30 11.40
N PHE A 181 -42.24 -4.24 12.25
CA PHE A 181 -42.54 -5.29 13.23
C PHE A 181 -43.85 -6.00 12.91
N GLU A 182 -43.80 -7.33 12.85
CA GLU A 182 -44.97 -8.21 12.76
C GLU A 182 -45.11 -9.01 14.06
N GLU A 183 -46.35 -9.33 14.44
CA GLU A 183 -46.62 -10.18 15.61
C GLU A 183 -46.88 -11.62 15.13
N ARG A 184 -46.13 -12.59 15.67
CA ARG A 184 -46.20 -14.01 15.29
C ARG A 184 -46.12 -14.90 16.54
N GLN A 185 -47.14 -15.73 16.76
CA GLN A 185 -47.20 -16.69 17.88
C GLN A 185 -46.98 -16.04 19.27
N GLU A 186 -47.53 -14.83 19.48
CA GLU A 186 -47.34 -14.00 20.69
C GLU A 186 -45.90 -13.53 20.96
N ALA A 187 -45.07 -13.45 19.92
CA ALA A 187 -43.80 -12.74 19.92
C ALA A 187 -43.74 -11.74 18.76
N GLU A 188 -42.95 -10.68 18.90
CA GLU A 188 -42.60 -9.79 17.80
C GLU A 188 -41.52 -10.42 16.91
N ILE A 189 -41.56 -10.10 15.61
CA ILE A 189 -40.46 -10.35 14.68
C ILE A 189 -40.09 -9.06 13.93
N VAL A 190 -38.80 -8.83 13.71
CA VAL A 190 -38.30 -7.73 12.88
C VAL A 190 -38.21 -8.20 11.43
N VAL A 191 -38.98 -7.59 10.53
CA VAL A 191 -38.88 -7.89 9.10
C VAL A 191 -38.04 -6.83 8.41
N LEU A 192 -36.94 -7.25 7.77
CA LEU A 192 -36.11 -6.39 6.92
C LEU A 192 -36.45 -6.66 5.44
N GLY A 193 -36.81 -5.63 4.70
CA GLY A 193 -37.24 -5.73 3.29
C GLY A 193 -36.73 -4.58 2.42
N ASN A 194 -36.73 -4.76 1.10
CA ASN A 194 -36.27 -3.76 0.13
C ASN A 194 -37.17 -3.62 -1.11
N ASP A 195 -38.36 -4.20 -1.10
CA ASP A 195 -39.31 -4.11 -2.21
C ASP A 195 -40.73 -4.05 -1.65
N ARG A 196 -41.62 -3.31 -2.30
CA ARG A 196 -43.03 -3.20 -1.89
C ARG A 196 -43.73 -4.57 -1.81
N ASN A 197 -43.26 -5.57 -2.56
CA ASN A 197 -43.80 -6.93 -2.50
C ASN A 197 -43.33 -7.73 -1.26
N SER A 198 -42.39 -7.22 -0.46
CA SER A 198 -41.95 -7.84 0.81
C SER A 198 -43.00 -7.73 1.94
N HIS A 199 -44.01 -6.86 1.76
CA HIS A 199 -45.15 -6.68 2.68
C HIS A 199 -46.24 -7.73 2.45
N ASP A 200 -45.97 -8.97 2.87
CA ASP A 200 -46.97 -10.05 2.94
C ASP A 200 -47.81 -9.93 4.23
N THR A 201 -48.56 -8.83 4.34
CA THR A 201 -49.34 -8.45 5.53
C THR A 201 -50.84 -8.40 5.24
N PRO A 202 -51.71 -8.68 6.25
CA PRO A 202 -53.16 -8.55 6.09
C PRO A 202 -53.58 -7.15 5.62
N VAL A 203 -54.47 -7.09 4.63
CA VAL A 203 -55.00 -5.82 4.11
C VAL A 203 -56.16 -5.33 4.98
N LEU A 204 -55.93 -4.27 5.76
CA LEU A 204 -56.96 -3.63 6.56
C LEU A 204 -57.95 -2.85 5.68
N GLN A 205 -59.20 -3.32 5.62
CA GLN A 205 -60.26 -2.67 4.86
C GLN A 205 -60.88 -1.53 5.69
N MET A 206 -60.77 -0.28 5.22
CA MET A 206 -61.22 0.90 5.96
C MET A 206 -62.15 1.78 5.12
N PHE A 207 -63.18 2.32 5.77
CA PHE A 207 -64.13 3.25 5.15
C PHE A 207 -63.89 4.68 5.62
N TYR A 208 -63.83 5.60 4.67
CA TYR A 208 -63.91 7.03 4.96
C TYR A 208 -65.35 7.39 5.36
N ARG A 209 -65.51 8.07 6.50
CA ARG A 209 -66.79 8.64 6.96
C ARG A 209 -66.52 9.94 7.70
N GLU A 210 -67.19 11.00 7.28
CA GLU A 210 -67.14 12.30 7.96
C GLU A 210 -67.65 12.19 9.41
N THR A 211 -67.29 13.18 10.25
CA THR A 211 -67.70 13.22 11.66
C THR A 211 -69.16 13.62 11.79
N ASP A 212 -70.05 12.62 11.66
CA ASP A 212 -71.51 12.72 11.69
C ASP A 212 -72.14 12.54 13.09
N GLY A 213 -71.30 12.44 14.14
CA GLY A 213 -71.73 12.23 15.53
C GLY A 213 -72.03 10.78 15.91
N LEU A 214 -72.11 9.86 14.95
CA LEU A 214 -72.24 8.42 15.24
C LEU A 214 -70.86 7.79 15.38
N ALA A 215 -70.62 7.09 16.49
CA ALA A 215 -69.38 6.35 16.70
C ALA A 215 -69.42 5.00 15.95
N ALA A 216 -68.68 4.91 14.85
CA ALA A 216 -68.36 3.63 14.20
C ALA A 216 -66.91 3.24 14.56
N PRO A 217 -66.64 2.04 15.09
CA PRO A 217 -65.30 1.67 15.56
C PRO A 217 -64.26 1.65 14.42
N SER A 218 -64.65 1.19 13.23
CA SER A 218 -63.75 1.03 12.07
C SER A 218 -63.98 2.12 11.00
N ARG A 219 -63.61 3.38 11.28
CA ARG A 219 -63.65 4.48 10.29
C ARG A 219 -62.36 5.30 10.21
N ILE A 220 -62.11 5.89 9.06
CA ILE A 220 -61.22 7.05 8.87
C ILE A 220 -62.11 8.29 8.71
N TYR A 221 -61.84 9.35 9.48
CA TYR A 221 -62.64 10.59 9.46
C TYR A 221 -61.87 11.83 9.03
N SER A 222 -60.54 11.77 9.05
CA SER A 222 -59.63 12.76 8.48
C SER A 222 -58.73 12.04 7.47
N PHE A 223 -58.60 12.56 6.24
CA PHE A 223 -57.70 11.99 5.23
C PHE A 223 -57.23 13.08 4.26
N ASN A 224 -56.01 13.57 4.50
CA ASN A 224 -55.41 14.72 3.85
C ASN A 224 -54.26 14.27 2.93
N MET A 225 -53.99 15.03 1.87
CA MET A 225 -52.94 14.72 0.91
C MET A 225 -52.05 15.94 0.70
N LYS A 226 -50.75 15.77 0.94
CA LYS A 226 -49.71 16.77 0.71
C LYS A 226 -48.94 16.39 -0.56
N LEU A 227 -48.75 17.36 -1.45
CA LEU A 227 -47.94 17.20 -2.66
C LEU A 227 -46.76 18.16 -2.62
N GLN A 228 -45.55 17.67 -2.90
CA GLN A 228 -44.30 18.43 -2.89
C GLN A 228 -43.61 18.34 -4.26
N SER A 229 -42.97 19.44 -4.69
CA SER A 229 -42.15 19.47 -5.90
C SER A 229 -40.83 18.74 -5.66
N LEU A 230 -40.36 18.00 -6.67
CA LEU A 230 -39.13 17.21 -6.61
C LEU A 230 -38.09 17.68 -7.64
N PRO A 231 -36.80 17.32 -7.48
CA PRO A 231 -35.80 17.51 -8.54
C PRO A 231 -36.11 16.66 -9.76
N ARG A 232 -35.45 16.95 -10.88
CA ARG A 232 -35.62 16.22 -12.14
C ARG A 232 -35.03 14.81 -12.09
N GLN A 233 -33.83 14.70 -11.52
CA GLN A 233 -33.04 13.47 -11.45
C GLN A 233 -32.06 13.48 -10.28
N VAL A 234 -31.57 12.30 -9.92
CA VAL A 234 -30.39 12.11 -9.06
C VAL A 234 -29.26 11.54 -9.90
N THR A 235 -28.07 12.12 -9.77
CA THR A 235 -26.82 11.60 -10.34
C THR A 235 -25.86 11.23 -9.19
N VAL A 236 -25.29 10.04 -9.26
CA VAL A 236 -24.25 9.54 -8.35
C VAL A 236 -22.99 9.34 -9.15
N MET A 237 -21.86 9.88 -8.68
CA MET A 237 -20.54 9.74 -9.30
C MET A 237 -19.50 9.34 -8.26
N ASP A 238 -18.43 8.67 -8.69
CA ASP A 238 -17.36 8.25 -7.79
C ASP A 238 -16.01 8.05 -8.50
N HIS A 239 -14.95 7.76 -7.74
CA HIS A 239 -13.63 7.40 -8.26
C HIS A 239 -13.03 6.24 -7.46
N PHE A 240 -12.74 5.13 -8.14
CA PHE A 240 -12.13 3.94 -7.53
C PHE A 240 -10.71 3.71 -8.04
N TYR A 241 -9.71 3.88 -7.16
CA TYR A 241 -8.29 3.90 -7.56
C TYR A 241 -7.76 2.60 -8.21
N LYS A 242 -8.36 1.43 -7.95
CA LYS A 242 -7.98 0.19 -8.65
C LYS A 242 -8.53 0.11 -10.08
N LYS A 243 -9.37 1.06 -10.48
CA LYS A 243 -9.93 1.23 -11.82
C LYS A 243 -9.98 2.72 -12.19
N SER A 244 -8.91 3.48 -11.96
CA SER A 244 -8.90 4.95 -12.10
C SER A 244 -9.34 5.50 -13.47
N SER A 245 -9.30 4.69 -14.54
CA SER A 245 -9.77 5.06 -15.88
C SER A 245 -11.28 4.86 -16.10
N LEU A 246 -11.99 4.26 -15.14
CA LEU A 246 -13.44 4.04 -15.20
C LEU A 246 -14.17 5.28 -14.65
N GLU A 247 -14.93 5.98 -15.50
CA GLU A 247 -15.95 6.92 -15.03
C GLU A 247 -17.03 6.11 -14.30
N ILE A 248 -17.13 6.25 -12.98
CA ILE A 248 -18.17 5.64 -12.16
C ILE A 248 -19.32 6.63 -12.03
N LYS A 249 -20.47 6.27 -12.61
CA LYS A 249 -21.63 7.16 -12.75
C LYS A 249 -22.94 6.39 -12.89
N GLY A 250 -23.95 6.83 -12.15
CA GLY A 250 -25.33 6.39 -12.28
C GLY A 250 -26.29 7.58 -12.27
N ILE A 251 -27.37 7.49 -13.06
CA ILE A 251 -28.38 8.56 -13.19
C ILE A 251 -29.77 7.93 -13.08
N ALA A 252 -30.60 8.46 -12.20
CA ALA A 252 -31.99 8.01 -12.02
C ALA A 252 -32.97 9.19 -12.14
N PRO A 253 -34.03 9.09 -12.98
CA PRO A 253 -35.06 10.11 -13.06
C PRO A 253 -35.92 10.11 -11.78
N VAL A 254 -36.39 11.31 -11.39
CA VAL A 254 -37.26 11.52 -10.24
C VAL A 254 -38.62 12.05 -10.70
N ASP A 255 -38.67 13.28 -11.20
CA ASP A 255 -39.86 13.85 -11.85
C ASP A 255 -39.47 14.51 -13.19
N LYS A 256 -40.15 14.11 -14.27
CA LYS A 256 -40.00 14.72 -15.61
C LYS A 256 -40.30 16.24 -15.64
N ASN A 257 -41.13 16.71 -14.70
CA ASN A 257 -41.50 18.12 -14.51
C ASN A 257 -40.70 18.78 -13.38
N GLY A 258 -39.84 18.03 -12.69
CA GLY A 258 -39.03 18.51 -11.58
C GLY A 258 -38.00 19.55 -11.99
N ILE A 259 -37.61 20.39 -11.04
CA ILE A 259 -36.67 21.50 -11.25
C ILE A 259 -35.35 21.20 -10.54
N GLY A 260 -34.24 21.34 -11.25
CA GLY A 260 -32.90 21.06 -10.73
C GLY A 260 -32.52 19.59 -10.72
N GLU A 261 -31.34 19.31 -10.20
CA GLU A 261 -30.71 17.99 -10.14
C GLU A 261 -29.99 17.85 -8.80
N ILE A 262 -30.00 16.64 -8.22
CA ILE A 262 -29.17 16.32 -7.06
C ILE A 262 -27.97 15.51 -7.55
N VAL A 263 -26.76 16.00 -7.27
CA VAL A 263 -25.52 15.32 -7.61
C VAL A 263 -24.79 14.93 -6.32
N SER A 264 -24.55 13.64 -6.15
CA SER A 264 -23.70 13.10 -5.10
C SER A 264 -22.38 12.60 -5.68
N TYR A 265 -21.28 12.93 -5.01
CA TYR A 265 -19.94 12.42 -5.32
C TYR A 265 -19.33 11.81 -4.05
N ASP A 266 -18.45 10.82 -4.23
CA ASP A 266 -17.74 10.15 -3.13
C ASP A 266 -18.72 9.48 -2.16
N LEU A 267 -19.37 8.45 -2.67
CA LEU A 267 -20.27 7.57 -1.91
C LEU A 267 -19.68 6.16 -1.79
N HIS A 268 -18.37 5.99 -2.04
CA HIS A 268 -17.60 4.78 -1.84
C HIS A 268 -18.13 3.64 -2.74
N ILE A 269 -18.17 3.92 -4.04
CA ILE A 269 -18.71 3.06 -5.09
C ILE A 269 -17.60 2.68 -6.09
N ASN A 270 -17.54 1.39 -6.44
CA ASN A 270 -16.49 0.82 -7.28
C ASN A 270 -16.97 0.25 -8.64
N THR A 271 -18.27 0.36 -8.95
CA THR A 271 -18.86 -0.05 -10.23
C THR A 271 -20.02 0.86 -10.68
N ASN A 272 -20.29 0.87 -11.99
CA ASN A 272 -21.41 1.61 -12.57
C ASN A 272 -22.77 1.01 -12.18
N GLU A 273 -22.84 -0.31 -12.01
CA GLU A 273 -24.04 -1.02 -11.59
C GLU A 273 -24.45 -0.59 -10.17
N ALA A 274 -23.48 -0.44 -9.26
CA ALA A 274 -23.71 0.03 -7.90
C ALA A 274 -24.05 1.54 -7.87
N ALA A 275 -23.41 2.37 -8.70
CA ALA A 275 -23.75 3.79 -8.83
C ALA A 275 -25.19 3.98 -9.34
N GLN A 276 -25.59 3.21 -10.35
CA GLN A 276 -26.94 3.22 -10.90
C GLN A 276 -27.98 2.70 -9.90
N ALA A 277 -27.65 1.66 -9.13
CA ALA A 277 -28.51 1.14 -8.07
C ALA A 277 -28.72 2.19 -6.96
N LEU A 278 -27.66 2.85 -6.50
CA LEU A 278 -27.77 3.88 -5.46
C LEU A 278 -28.50 5.13 -5.96
N ALA A 279 -28.23 5.59 -7.19
CA ALA A 279 -28.97 6.69 -7.80
C ALA A 279 -30.48 6.38 -7.83
N ARG A 280 -30.86 5.14 -8.19
CA ARG A 280 -32.25 4.68 -8.17
C ARG A 280 -32.84 4.65 -6.76
N ILE A 281 -32.12 4.13 -5.76
CA ILE A 281 -32.57 4.12 -4.35
C ILE A 281 -32.82 5.55 -3.85
N ARG A 282 -31.91 6.48 -4.14
CA ARG A 282 -32.04 7.90 -3.77
C ARG A 282 -33.21 8.57 -4.51
N ALA A 283 -33.43 8.25 -5.78
CA ALA A 283 -34.57 8.75 -6.54
C ALA A 283 -35.91 8.22 -6.01
N GLU A 284 -36.02 6.92 -5.72
CA GLU A 284 -37.20 6.29 -5.11
C GLU A 284 -37.52 6.89 -3.73
N GLY A 285 -36.49 7.18 -2.93
CA GLY A 285 -36.64 7.86 -1.64
C GLY A 285 -37.14 9.30 -1.74
N LEU A 286 -36.87 10.01 -2.83
CA LEU A 286 -37.50 11.32 -3.08
C LEU A 286 -38.95 11.14 -3.53
N ILE A 287 -39.22 10.19 -4.43
CA ILE A 287 -40.56 9.90 -4.96
C ILE A 287 -41.54 9.54 -3.84
N CYS A 288 -41.12 8.76 -2.83
CA CYS A 288 -42.02 8.36 -1.74
C CYS A 288 -42.53 9.54 -0.88
N ARG A 289 -41.81 10.67 -0.88
CA ARG A 289 -42.17 11.92 -0.19
C ARG A 289 -42.87 12.94 -1.08
N SER A 290 -43.04 12.64 -2.38
CA SER A 290 -43.74 13.53 -3.30
C SER A 290 -45.19 13.73 -2.87
N ARG A 291 -45.90 12.62 -2.61
CA ARG A 291 -47.35 12.58 -2.44
C ARG A 291 -47.72 11.77 -1.19
N GLU A 292 -47.60 12.42 -0.05
CA GLU A 292 -47.85 11.84 1.27
C GLU A 292 -49.33 12.01 1.65
N PHE A 293 -49.87 11.01 2.34
CA PHE A 293 -51.21 11.06 2.91
C PHE A 293 -51.13 11.00 4.43
N THR A 294 -51.92 11.83 5.11
CA THR A 294 -52.07 11.79 6.56
C THR A 294 -53.54 11.59 6.91
N GLY A 295 -53.85 10.82 7.95
CA GLY A 295 -55.23 10.58 8.33
C GLY A 295 -55.42 10.27 9.81
N GLU A 296 -56.69 10.27 10.22
CA GLU A 296 -57.10 9.97 11.59
C GLU A 296 -58.21 8.92 11.61
N SER A 297 -58.10 7.99 12.56
CA SER A 297 -58.98 6.83 12.70
C SER A 297 -59.26 6.51 14.17
N ALA A 298 -60.31 5.71 14.40
CA ALA A 298 -60.64 5.09 15.68
C ALA A 298 -60.42 3.56 15.68
N ALA A 299 -59.80 3.00 14.63
CA ALA A 299 -59.56 1.56 14.49
C ALA A 299 -58.24 1.12 15.15
N THR A 300 -58.32 0.17 16.08
CA THR A 300 -57.15 -0.39 16.78
C THR A 300 -56.28 -1.31 15.91
N GLY A 301 -56.84 -1.86 14.82
CA GLY A 301 -56.17 -2.78 13.88
C GLY A 301 -55.15 -2.17 12.92
N MET A 302 -54.77 -0.90 13.09
CA MET A 302 -53.80 -0.23 12.21
C MET A 302 -52.37 -0.53 12.67
N ARG A 303 -51.50 -0.94 11.72
CA ARG A 303 -50.10 -1.30 11.98
C ARG A 303 -49.15 -0.72 10.93
N CYS A 304 -47.94 -0.35 11.32
CA CYS A 304 -46.93 0.15 10.38
C CYS A 304 -46.35 -1.00 9.52
N GLY A 305 -46.12 -0.75 8.24
CA GLY A 305 -45.74 -1.79 7.27
C GLY A 305 -46.91 -2.66 6.79
N TYR A 306 -48.15 -2.35 7.21
CA TYR A 306 -49.35 -3.06 6.77
C TYR A 306 -50.08 -2.29 5.66
N TRP A 307 -50.81 -3.04 4.83
CA TRP A 307 -51.64 -2.49 3.77
C TRP A 307 -52.99 -2.01 4.30
N LEU A 308 -53.38 -0.79 3.91
CA LEU A 308 -54.71 -0.25 4.15
C LEU A 308 -55.43 -0.06 2.81
N GLU A 309 -56.64 -0.58 2.67
CA GLU A 309 -57.50 -0.33 1.52
C GLU A 309 -58.61 0.66 1.88
N LEU A 310 -58.54 1.86 1.33
CA LEU A 310 -59.51 2.92 1.58
C LEU A 310 -60.70 2.82 0.64
N ARG A 311 -61.92 2.88 1.19
CA ARG A 311 -63.17 2.88 0.42
C ARG A 311 -64.12 3.99 0.92
N GLY A 312 -65.06 4.41 0.06
CA GLY A 312 -66.08 5.40 0.41
C GLY A 312 -65.62 6.86 0.49
N HIS A 313 -64.36 7.17 0.14
CA HIS A 313 -63.85 8.53 0.10
C HIS A 313 -64.47 9.32 -1.06
N TYR A 314 -64.89 10.56 -0.81
CA TYR A 314 -65.61 11.42 -1.77
C TYR A 314 -64.81 11.68 -3.05
N ARG A 315 -63.48 11.77 -2.96
CA ARG A 315 -62.58 11.82 -4.11
C ARG A 315 -62.23 10.40 -4.55
N ASN A 316 -62.80 9.97 -5.69
CA ASN A 316 -62.68 8.57 -6.15
C ASN A 316 -61.23 8.08 -6.31
N SER A 317 -60.30 8.93 -6.74
CA SER A 317 -58.89 8.57 -6.91
C SER A 317 -58.10 8.38 -5.60
N PHE A 318 -58.76 8.48 -4.45
CA PHE A 318 -58.21 8.09 -3.14
C PHE A 318 -58.77 6.74 -2.65
N ASN A 319 -59.76 6.14 -3.34
CA ASN A 319 -60.26 4.80 -3.01
C ASN A 319 -59.33 3.73 -3.60
N GLN A 320 -58.22 3.47 -2.91
CA GLN A 320 -57.14 2.58 -3.34
C GLN A 320 -56.40 1.98 -2.13
N ARG A 321 -55.35 1.20 -2.40
CA ARG A 321 -54.45 0.68 -1.36
C ARG A 321 -53.32 1.65 -1.04
N TYR A 322 -52.93 1.65 0.22
CA TYR A 322 -51.89 2.47 0.81
C TYR A 322 -51.02 1.63 1.75
N LEU A 323 -49.71 1.90 1.78
CA LEU A 323 -48.81 1.39 2.80
C LEU A 323 -48.80 2.36 3.98
N LEU A 324 -49.02 1.87 5.20
CA LEU A 324 -48.91 2.67 6.42
C LEU A 324 -47.43 2.81 6.80
N THR A 325 -46.93 4.05 6.88
CA THR A 325 -45.49 4.35 7.06
C THR A 325 -45.12 4.95 8.42
N ARG A 326 -46.08 5.56 9.12
CA ARG A 326 -46.02 5.96 10.54
C ARG A 326 -47.41 5.89 11.14
N ILE A 327 -47.53 5.51 12.40
CA ILE A 327 -48.75 5.62 13.20
C ILE A 327 -48.39 6.15 14.59
N CYS A 328 -49.19 7.09 15.08
CA CYS A 328 -49.19 7.52 16.48
C CYS A 328 -50.55 7.13 17.08
N HIS A 329 -50.52 6.35 18.16
CA HIS A 329 -51.68 5.83 18.87
C HIS A 329 -51.86 6.59 20.17
N ARG A 330 -53.11 6.90 20.51
CA ARG A 330 -53.50 7.46 21.80
C ARG A 330 -54.74 6.73 22.30
N GLY A 331 -54.78 6.43 23.59
CA GLY A 331 -56.00 5.92 24.19
C GLY A 331 -56.05 6.12 25.69
N SER A 332 -57.27 6.10 26.21
CA SER A 332 -57.55 6.07 27.64
C SER A 332 -58.76 5.19 27.92
N GLN A 333 -58.70 4.46 29.03
CA GLN A 333 -59.84 3.78 29.65
C GLN A 333 -59.98 4.20 31.12
N ALA A 334 -59.67 5.47 31.40
CA ALA A 334 -59.63 6.00 32.76
C ALA A 334 -61.03 6.11 33.40
N ALA A 335 -62.12 6.15 32.63
CA ALA A 335 -63.47 6.14 33.20
C ALA A 335 -63.78 4.78 33.85
N LEU A 336 -63.41 3.68 33.18
CA LEU A 336 -63.51 2.32 33.72
C LEU A 336 -62.72 2.16 35.03
N LEU A 337 -61.54 2.78 35.14
CA LEU A 337 -60.77 2.77 36.38
C LEU A 337 -61.40 3.63 37.48
N LEU A 338 -61.95 4.81 37.16
CA LEU A 338 -62.66 5.66 38.11
C LEU A 338 -63.92 4.98 38.69
N GLU A 339 -64.63 4.17 37.89
CA GLU A 339 -65.71 3.30 38.37
C GLU A 339 -65.18 2.27 39.39
N GLY A 340 -64.05 1.62 39.10
CA GLY A 340 -63.34 0.73 40.03
C GLY A 340 -62.83 1.42 41.31
N LEU A 341 -62.60 2.74 41.28
CA LEU A 341 -62.25 3.56 42.45
C LEU A 341 -63.48 3.99 43.28
N GLY A 342 -64.71 3.74 42.81
CA GLY A 342 -65.94 4.19 43.47
C GLY A 342 -66.18 5.70 43.39
N VAL A 343 -65.57 6.39 42.41
CA VAL A 343 -65.77 7.82 42.17
C VAL A 343 -67.18 8.03 41.60
N PRO A 344 -67.95 9.04 42.05
CA PRO A 344 -69.31 9.27 41.55
C PRO A 344 -69.35 9.49 40.03
N ALA A 345 -70.30 8.84 39.35
CA ALA A 345 -70.44 8.90 37.89
C ALA A 345 -70.56 10.33 37.32
N SER A 346 -71.00 11.31 38.14
CA SER A 346 -71.05 12.72 37.76
C SER A 346 -69.68 13.38 37.57
N GLU A 347 -68.64 12.91 38.28
CA GLU A 347 -67.26 13.38 38.11
C GLU A 347 -66.57 12.59 36.99
N ALA A 348 -66.77 11.26 36.98
CA ALA A 348 -66.26 10.37 35.94
C ALA A 348 -66.77 10.71 34.52
N ALA A 349 -67.98 11.27 34.37
CA ALA A 349 -68.54 11.67 33.08
C ALA A 349 -67.73 12.73 32.30
N THR A 350 -66.76 13.40 32.94
CA THR A 350 -65.82 14.31 32.26
C THR A 350 -64.61 13.61 31.63
N VAL A 351 -64.37 12.35 32.01
CA VAL A 351 -63.32 11.49 31.46
C VAL A 351 -63.98 10.54 30.47
N GLN A 352 -63.54 10.56 29.21
CA GLN A 352 -64.06 9.67 28.18
C GLN A 352 -63.05 8.58 27.85
N ASP A 353 -63.54 7.35 27.70
CA ASP A 353 -62.74 6.25 27.19
C ASP A 353 -62.64 6.38 25.66
N PHE A 354 -61.43 6.45 25.12
CA PHE A 354 -61.19 6.70 23.70
C PHE A 354 -60.00 5.92 23.16
N TYR A 355 -60.01 5.75 21.84
CA TYR A 355 -58.85 5.37 21.04
C TYR A 355 -58.79 6.28 19.82
N GLN A 356 -57.61 6.76 19.47
CA GLN A 356 -57.33 7.53 18.28
C GLN A 356 -55.99 7.08 17.68
N ALA A 357 -55.96 6.88 16.37
CA ALA A 357 -54.73 6.71 15.59
C ALA A 357 -54.60 7.84 14.58
N SER A 358 -53.47 8.54 14.57
CA SER A 358 -53.06 9.41 13.46
C SER A 358 -51.95 8.74 12.67
N PHE A 359 -52.05 8.67 11.35
CA PHE A 359 -51.15 7.88 10.52
C PHE A 359 -50.66 8.62 9.28
N ASN A 360 -49.46 8.25 8.81
CA ASN A 360 -48.92 8.61 7.51
C ASN A 360 -48.99 7.40 6.58
N ALA A 361 -49.22 7.63 5.29
CA ALA A 361 -49.30 6.59 4.28
C ALA A 361 -48.83 7.05 2.89
N ILE A 362 -48.36 6.08 2.09
CA ILE A 362 -48.03 6.26 0.67
C ILE A 362 -48.89 5.34 -0.21
N PRO A 363 -49.20 5.70 -1.47
CA PRO A 363 -49.91 4.82 -2.40
C PRO A 363 -49.16 3.50 -2.66
N ALA A 364 -49.88 2.39 -2.87
CA ALA A 364 -49.29 1.07 -3.02
C ALA A 364 -48.42 0.85 -4.29
N ASP A 365 -48.51 1.73 -5.29
CA ASP A 365 -47.63 1.72 -6.46
C ASP A 365 -46.28 2.40 -6.20
N VAL A 366 -46.12 3.11 -5.09
CA VAL A 366 -44.89 3.82 -4.70
C VAL A 366 -43.97 2.90 -3.90
N GLN A 367 -42.70 2.83 -4.28
CA GLN A 367 -41.68 2.09 -3.54
C GLN A 367 -41.23 2.92 -2.32
N PHE A 368 -41.39 2.37 -1.10
CA PHE A 368 -40.80 2.97 0.09
C PHE A 368 -39.28 2.82 0.08
N ARG A 369 -38.59 3.88 0.53
CA ARG A 369 -37.18 3.89 0.95
C ARG A 369 -37.12 4.72 2.23
N PRO A 370 -36.26 4.37 3.20
CA PRO A 370 -36.09 5.15 4.41
C PRO A 370 -35.50 6.54 4.09
N GLU A 371 -35.57 7.45 5.06
CA GLU A 371 -34.79 8.69 5.02
C GLU A 371 -33.29 8.40 5.09
N ILE A 372 -32.46 9.42 4.90
CA ILE A 372 -31.07 9.39 5.37
C ILE A 372 -31.03 10.22 6.65
N VAL A 373 -31.23 9.60 7.82
CA VAL A 373 -31.09 10.29 9.13
C VAL A 373 -29.85 9.84 9.90
N HIS A 374 -29.30 8.66 9.62
CA HIS A 374 -28.07 8.18 10.25
C HIS A 374 -26.87 8.58 9.39
N PRO A 375 -26.10 9.62 9.76
CA PRO A 375 -24.93 10.02 8.99
C PRO A 375 -23.88 8.90 9.00
N TRP A 376 -23.08 8.80 7.94
CA TRP A 376 -21.91 7.94 7.98
C TRP A 376 -20.95 8.44 9.08
N PRO A 377 -20.39 7.56 9.93
CA PRO A 377 -19.43 7.95 10.94
C PRO A 377 -18.21 8.64 10.30
N LYS A 378 -17.54 9.49 11.09
CA LYS A 378 -16.34 10.22 10.66
C LYS A 378 -15.25 10.22 11.70
N ILE A 379 -14.03 9.96 11.26
CA ILE A 379 -12.79 10.17 11.99
C ILE A 379 -12.25 11.55 11.57
N GLU A 380 -12.23 12.50 12.48
CA GLU A 380 -11.79 13.88 12.20
C GLU A 380 -10.25 14.04 12.09
N GLY A 381 -9.50 13.01 12.49
CA GLY A 381 -8.04 13.01 12.50
C GLY A 381 -7.44 11.74 11.89
N ASN A 382 -6.35 11.27 12.50
CA ASN A 382 -5.68 10.04 12.11
C ASN A 382 -5.76 9.02 13.25
N LEU A 383 -5.69 7.73 12.92
CA LEU A 383 -5.50 6.64 13.89
C LEU A 383 -4.14 5.99 13.69
N THR A 384 -3.56 5.39 14.72
CA THR A 384 -2.39 4.52 14.57
C THR A 384 -2.80 3.07 14.39
N ALA A 385 -1.98 2.32 13.67
CA ALA A 385 -2.11 0.88 13.47
C ALA A 385 -0.71 0.26 13.34
N TYR A 386 -0.63 -1.07 13.39
CA TYR A 386 0.63 -1.81 13.24
C TYR A 386 0.58 -2.67 11.98
N ILE A 387 1.68 -2.75 11.23
CA ILE A 387 1.76 -3.59 10.03
C ILE A 387 1.62 -5.08 10.41
N ASP A 388 0.70 -5.79 9.74
CA ASP A 388 0.36 -7.20 9.97
C ASP A 388 0.97 -8.10 8.85
N ALA A 389 1.24 -9.37 9.16
CA ALA A 389 2.02 -10.28 8.31
C ALA A 389 1.87 -11.79 8.67
N GLN A 390 1.80 -12.69 7.68
CA GLN A 390 1.54 -14.13 7.83
C GLN A 390 2.79 -14.97 8.12
N GLY A 391 3.49 -14.64 9.21
CA GLY A 391 4.53 -15.52 9.73
C GLY A 391 5.46 -14.90 10.76
N SER A 392 6.65 -15.50 10.85
CA SER A 392 7.80 -15.01 11.60
C SER A 392 8.80 -14.24 10.73
N GLY A 393 8.41 -13.84 9.51
CA GLY A 393 9.21 -12.95 8.66
C GLY A 393 9.27 -11.54 9.24
N GLU A 394 10.41 -10.87 9.06
CA GLU A 394 10.59 -9.48 9.51
C GLU A 394 9.87 -8.49 8.58
N TYR A 395 9.96 -8.70 7.26
CA TYR A 395 9.19 -7.96 6.27
C TYR A 395 7.75 -8.45 6.19
N ALA A 396 6.80 -7.53 6.01
CA ALA A 396 5.40 -7.87 5.79
C ALA A 396 5.11 -8.25 4.33
N GLU A 397 4.19 -9.18 4.14
CA GLU A 397 3.71 -9.60 2.82
C GLU A 397 3.00 -8.44 2.10
N LEU A 398 3.41 -8.19 0.85
CA LEU A 398 2.77 -7.24 -0.05
C LEU A 398 1.90 -7.98 -1.06
N ASN A 399 0.76 -7.40 -1.43
CA ASN A 399 0.01 -7.89 -2.58
C ASN A 399 0.57 -7.35 -3.92
N GLU A 400 -0.04 -7.77 -5.03
CA GLU A 400 0.29 -7.35 -6.41
C GLU A 400 0.24 -5.84 -6.70
N HIS A 401 -0.22 -5.02 -5.75
CA HIS A 401 -0.25 -3.56 -5.84
C HIS A 401 0.65 -2.85 -4.81
N GLY A 402 1.41 -3.59 -3.98
CA GLY A 402 2.25 -3.01 -2.94
C GLY A 402 1.47 -2.39 -1.77
N GLU A 403 0.28 -2.93 -1.50
CA GLU A 403 -0.58 -2.62 -0.35
C GLU A 403 -0.20 -3.49 0.86
N TYR A 404 -0.56 -3.05 2.06
CA TYR A 404 -0.29 -3.76 3.33
C TYR A 404 -1.58 -4.18 4.03
N LYS A 405 -1.49 -5.12 4.97
CA LYS A 405 -2.50 -5.30 6.02
C LYS A 405 -2.01 -4.65 7.32
N VAL A 406 -2.95 -4.27 8.18
CA VAL A 406 -2.67 -3.65 9.47
C VAL A 406 -3.56 -4.22 10.57
N GLN A 407 -3.06 -4.20 11.80
CA GLN A 407 -3.81 -4.46 13.01
C GLN A 407 -4.09 -3.14 13.73
N LEU A 408 -5.37 -2.88 14.00
CA LEU A 408 -5.82 -1.72 14.76
C LEU A 408 -5.75 -2.05 16.27
N PRO A 409 -5.19 -1.18 17.12
CA PRO A 409 -5.09 -1.43 18.56
C PRO A 409 -6.43 -1.30 19.31
N TYR A 410 -7.51 -0.99 18.61
CA TYR A 410 -8.84 -0.71 19.18
C TYR A 410 -9.91 -1.74 18.80
N ASP A 411 -9.56 -2.81 18.08
CA ASP A 411 -10.48 -3.90 17.76
C ASP A 411 -10.91 -4.64 19.04
N VAL A 412 -12.22 -4.76 19.25
CA VAL A 412 -12.78 -5.51 20.39
C VAL A 412 -12.52 -7.01 20.24
N THR A 413 -12.63 -7.53 19.03
CA THR A 413 -12.36 -8.94 18.72
C THR A 413 -10.88 -9.14 18.35
N GLN A 414 -10.16 -9.99 19.10
CA GLN A 414 -8.83 -10.44 18.66
C GLN A 414 -8.94 -11.24 17.36
N LYS A 415 -8.26 -10.76 16.32
CA LYS A 415 -8.21 -11.38 14.99
C LYS A 415 -6.90 -12.14 14.81
N GLU A 416 -7.00 -13.26 14.10
CA GLU A 416 -5.82 -14.02 13.64
C GLU A 416 -4.93 -13.13 12.75
N PRO A 417 -3.59 -13.35 12.74
CA PRO A 417 -2.68 -12.66 11.84
C PRO A 417 -3.13 -12.71 10.38
N GLU A 418 -2.86 -11.64 9.66
CA GLU A 418 -3.33 -11.37 8.30
C GLU A 418 -4.86 -11.30 8.10
N LYS A 419 -5.66 -11.34 9.16
CA LYS A 419 -7.12 -11.17 9.10
C LYS A 419 -7.63 -9.94 9.85
N ALA A 420 -6.73 -9.09 10.34
CA ALA A 420 -7.10 -7.88 11.05
C ALA A 420 -7.71 -6.79 10.13
N SER A 421 -7.23 -6.68 8.89
CA SER A 421 -7.75 -5.71 7.91
C SER A 421 -7.79 -6.23 6.47
N ALA A 422 -8.43 -5.44 5.61
CA ALA A 422 -8.20 -5.52 4.16
C ALA A 422 -6.82 -4.96 3.78
N TRP A 423 -6.46 -5.15 2.51
CA TRP A 423 -5.33 -4.49 1.88
C TRP A 423 -5.54 -2.97 1.81
N MET A 424 -4.65 -2.22 2.47
CA MET A 424 -4.63 -0.76 2.54
C MET A 424 -3.48 -0.19 1.69
N ARG A 425 -3.79 0.89 0.97
CA ARG A 425 -2.79 1.63 0.19
C ARG A 425 -1.93 2.49 1.11
N MET A 426 -0.64 2.55 0.80
CA MET A 426 0.30 3.50 1.41
C MET A 426 0.59 4.68 0.47
N ALA A 427 0.52 5.91 0.99
CA ALA A 427 0.99 7.11 0.33
C ALA A 427 2.51 7.04 0.13
N ARG A 428 3.00 7.44 -1.03
CA ARG A 428 4.43 7.38 -1.40
C ARG A 428 4.94 8.79 -1.72
N PRO A 429 6.18 9.16 -1.34
CA PRO A 429 6.75 10.47 -1.67
C PRO A 429 6.86 10.72 -3.18
N TYR A 430 7.05 9.65 -3.95
CA TYR A 430 7.16 9.69 -5.41
C TYR A 430 6.65 8.38 -6.02
N ALA A 431 5.81 8.44 -7.05
CA ALA A 431 5.26 7.26 -7.74
C ALA A 431 4.72 7.63 -9.14
N GLY A 432 4.80 6.68 -10.08
CA GLY A 432 4.19 6.75 -11.40
C GLY A 432 4.32 5.44 -12.16
N GLU A 433 4.17 5.47 -13.48
CA GLU A 433 4.22 4.27 -14.33
C GLU A 433 5.63 3.69 -14.42
N GLY A 434 5.90 2.61 -13.69
CA GLY A 434 7.20 1.92 -13.69
C GLY A 434 8.29 2.60 -12.85
N TYR A 435 7.98 3.65 -12.09
CA TYR A 435 8.95 4.37 -11.25
C TYR A 435 8.35 4.84 -9.90
N GLY A 436 9.20 5.09 -8.91
CA GLY A 436 8.79 5.64 -7.62
C GLY A 436 9.81 5.45 -6.51
N MET A 437 9.41 5.80 -5.29
CA MET A 437 10.18 5.66 -4.05
C MET A 437 9.40 4.74 -3.10
N ASN A 438 9.88 3.50 -2.92
CA ASN A 438 9.23 2.47 -2.11
C ASN A 438 10.25 1.80 -1.18
N PHE A 439 10.02 1.93 0.13
CA PHE A 439 10.65 1.12 1.16
C PHE A 439 9.57 0.21 1.76
N PRO A 440 9.68 -1.13 1.61
CA PRO A 440 8.76 -2.06 2.24
C PRO A 440 8.86 -1.99 3.77
N LEU A 441 7.72 -1.92 4.45
CA LEU A 441 7.65 -1.88 5.91
C LEU A 441 7.78 -3.28 6.53
N HIS A 442 8.26 -3.31 7.77
CA HIS A 442 8.39 -4.53 8.57
C HIS A 442 7.11 -4.82 9.35
N LYS A 443 6.89 -6.09 9.69
CA LYS A 443 5.87 -6.53 10.64
C LYS A 443 6.01 -5.77 11.96
N GLY A 444 4.90 -5.27 12.50
CA GLY A 444 4.90 -4.50 13.75
C GLY A 444 5.40 -3.05 13.62
N THR A 445 5.76 -2.58 12.42
CA THR A 445 6.00 -1.14 12.18
C THR A 445 4.73 -0.37 12.52
N GLU A 446 4.84 0.67 13.36
CA GLU A 446 3.73 1.56 13.65
C GLU A 446 3.50 2.50 12.47
N VAL A 447 2.24 2.65 12.07
CA VAL A 447 1.83 3.47 10.92
C VAL A 447 0.66 4.37 11.26
N MET A 448 0.64 5.53 10.62
CA MET A 448 -0.46 6.49 10.72
C MET A 448 -1.45 6.26 9.57
N LEU A 449 -2.71 5.99 9.93
CA LEU A 449 -3.85 5.89 9.02
C LEU A 449 -4.59 7.22 8.95
N SER A 450 -4.82 7.70 7.73
CA SER A 450 -5.74 8.80 7.44
C SER A 450 -6.94 8.28 6.65
N PHE A 451 -8.07 8.98 6.72
CA PHE A 451 -9.36 8.49 6.25
C PHE A 451 -9.95 9.41 5.18
N HIS A 452 -10.37 8.88 4.03
CA HIS A 452 -10.86 9.73 2.92
C HIS A 452 -12.12 10.50 3.34
N LYS A 453 -12.03 11.84 3.38
CA LYS A 453 -13.03 12.74 4.00
C LYS A 453 -13.47 12.33 5.42
N GLY A 454 -12.60 11.62 6.14
CA GLY A 454 -12.88 11.06 7.46
C GLY A 454 -13.67 9.74 7.45
N ASN A 455 -14.00 9.12 6.31
CA ASN A 455 -14.77 7.88 6.30
C ASN A 455 -13.94 6.71 6.89
N PRO A 456 -14.40 6.06 7.98
CA PRO A 456 -13.73 4.90 8.57
C PRO A 456 -13.45 3.76 7.59
N ASP A 457 -14.27 3.61 6.54
CA ASP A 457 -14.17 2.52 5.56
C ASP A 457 -13.08 2.75 4.48
N GLU A 458 -12.51 3.97 4.38
CA GLU A 458 -11.43 4.31 3.44
C GLU A 458 -10.13 4.77 4.16
N PRO A 459 -9.47 3.87 4.90
CA PRO A 459 -8.14 4.12 5.46
C PRO A 459 -7.04 4.08 4.39
N VAL A 460 -6.08 5.00 4.53
CA VAL A 460 -4.85 5.07 3.75
C VAL A 460 -3.69 5.27 4.72
N ILE A 461 -2.64 4.44 4.60
CA ILE A 461 -1.41 4.64 5.38
C ILE A 461 -0.71 5.88 4.82
N ILE A 462 -0.54 6.92 5.64
CA ILE A 462 0.11 8.17 5.22
C ILE A 462 1.59 8.28 5.64
N GLY A 463 2.06 7.40 6.53
CA GLY A 463 3.46 7.31 6.93
C GLY A 463 3.70 6.22 7.99
N ALA A 464 4.97 5.87 8.18
CA ALA A 464 5.42 5.11 9.34
C ALA A 464 5.83 6.07 10.47
N LEU A 465 5.74 5.61 11.71
CA LEU A 465 6.08 6.36 12.92
C LEU A 465 7.23 5.67 13.67
N HIS A 466 8.15 6.47 14.22
CA HIS A 466 9.09 5.97 15.23
C HIS A 466 8.39 5.86 16.59
N ASN A 467 8.86 4.95 17.45
CA ASN A 467 8.38 4.80 18.83
C ASN A 467 9.48 4.28 19.76
N SER A 468 9.17 4.00 21.02
CA SER A 468 10.17 3.55 22.01
C SER A 468 10.78 2.18 21.73
N LEU A 469 10.19 1.37 20.86
CA LEU A 469 10.73 0.08 20.40
C LEU A 469 11.49 0.22 19.08
N HIS A 470 11.10 1.19 18.25
CA HIS A 470 11.69 1.50 16.95
C HIS A 470 12.07 2.99 16.90
N PRO A 471 13.19 3.39 17.54
CA PRO A 471 13.62 4.78 17.58
C PRO A 471 14.05 5.26 16.19
N ASP A 472 14.02 6.58 15.99
CA ASP A 472 14.49 7.20 14.74
C ASP A 472 16.01 7.05 14.57
N VAL A 473 16.48 7.14 13.32
CA VAL A 473 17.90 7.05 12.96
C VAL A 473 18.65 8.37 13.13
N VAL A 474 17.91 9.47 13.33
CA VAL A 474 18.43 10.79 13.70
C VAL A 474 17.79 11.23 15.02
N CYS A 475 18.63 11.53 16.01
CA CYS A 475 18.26 11.99 17.34
C CYS A 475 19.06 13.25 17.74
N ASP A 476 19.02 13.61 19.02
CA ASP A 476 19.77 14.74 19.58
C ASP A 476 21.30 14.59 19.47
N GLU A 477 21.82 13.36 19.49
CA GLU A 477 23.26 13.10 19.33
C GLU A 477 23.79 13.38 17.91
N ASN A 478 22.94 13.33 16.88
CA ASN A 478 23.32 13.46 15.47
C ASN A 478 22.39 14.35 14.62
N GLN A 479 21.74 15.33 15.24
CA GLN A 479 20.72 16.24 14.65
C GLN A 479 21.13 17.00 13.37
N THR A 480 22.42 17.05 13.00
CA THR A 480 22.94 17.65 11.75
C THR A 480 23.02 16.65 10.58
N GLN A 481 22.59 15.40 10.78
CA GLN A 481 22.60 14.36 9.76
C GLN A 481 21.22 14.21 9.10
N SER A 482 21.19 14.07 7.78
CA SER A 482 20.04 13.57 7.02
C SER A 482 20.34 12.15 6.55
N VAL A 483 19.59 11.15 7.04
CA VAL A 483 19.91 9.72 6.84
C VAL A 483 18.75 8.99 6.17
N ILE A 484 19.04 8.26 5.09
CA ILE A 484 18.21 7.16 4.59
C ILE A 484 18.93 5.87 4.96
N ARG A 485 18.35 5.06 5.86
CA ARG A 485 18.92 3.77 6.28
C ARG A 485 17.88 2.66 6.12
N THR A 486 18.26 1.58 5.44
CA THR A 486 17.43 0.39 5.28
C THR A 486 17.62 -0.58 6.44
N ALA A 487 16.67 -1.50 6.67
CA ALA A 487 16.80 -2.54 7.70
C ALA A 487 18.04 -3.43 7.49
N GLY A 488 18.42 -3.71 6.23
CA GLY A 488 19.68 -4.36 5.87
C GLY A 488 20.93 -3.46 5.99
N GLN A 489 20.86 -2.36 6.74
CA GLN A 489 21.91 -1.38 7.05
C GLN A 489 22.62 -0.67 5.87
N ASN A 490 22.19 -0.87 4.63
CA ASN A 490 22.58 0.03 3.53
C ASN A 490 22.07 1.45 3.83
N SER A 491 22.89 2.46 3.61
CA SER A 491 22.52 3.85 3.91
C SER A 491 23.13 4.90 2.99
N ILE A 492 22.43 6.04 2.94
CA ILE A 492 22.84 7.32 2.35
C ILE A 492 22.74 8.35 3.48
N GLU A 493 23.82 9.07 3.75
CA GLU A 493 23.91 10.07 4.81
C GLU A 493 24.49 11.38 4.26
N PHE A 494 23.91 12.49 4.68
CA PHE A 494 24.42 13.85 4.45
C PHE A 494 24.65 14.49 5.82
N ASN A 495 25.86 14.96 6.10
CA ASN A 495 26.15 15.74 7.31
C ASN A 495 26.24 17.22 6.95
N ASP A 496 25.50 18.06 7.69
CA ASP A 496 25.49 19.51 7.53
C ASP A 496 26.22 20.27 8.67
N GLU A 497 26.91 19.55 9.57
CA GLU A 497 27.71 20.17 10.64
C GLU A 497 28.80 21.10 10.05
N GLU A 498 28.88 22.34 10.55
CA GLU A 498 29.77 23.36 10.00
C GLU A 498 31.24 22.96 10.07
N GLY A 499 31.91 22.92 8.91
CA GLY A 499 33.32 22.50 8.79
C GLY A 499 33.51 20.98 8.72
N LYS A 500 32.45 20.18 8.83
CA LYS A 500 32.47 18.72 8.69
C LYS A 500 31.44 18.21 7.68
N GLN A 501 31.03 19.05 6.74
CA GLN A 501 30.02 18.65 5.76
C GLN A 501 30.53 17.51 4.86
N GLY A 502 29.64 16.55 4.59
CA GLY A 502 29.98 15.39 3.78
C GLY A 502 28.78 14.57 3.36
N ILE A 503 28.99 13.72 2.35
CA ILE A 503 28.01 12.77 1.81
C ILE A 503 28.64 11.38 1.92
N TYR A 504 27.92 10.44 2.52
CA TYR A 504 28.38 9.07 2.76
C TYR A 504 27.38 8.07 2.17
N LEU A 505 27.88 7.12 1.40
CA LEU A 505 27.15 5.94 0.95
C LEU A 505 27.78 4.71 1.61
N TYR A 506 26.97 3.86 2.23
CA TYR A 506 27.46 2.66 2.92
C TYR A 506 26.63 1.42 2.55
N SER A 507 27.33 0.30 2.34
CA SER A 507 26.77 -1.05 2.34
C SER A 507 27.56 -1.93 3.30
N PRO A 508 26.90 -2.71 4.19
CA PRO A 508 27.59 -3.63 5.08
C PRO A 508 28.27 -4.78 4.31
N THR A 509 27.82 -5.09 3.09
CA THR A 509 28.48 -6.07 2.22
C THR A 509 29.88 -5.59 1.86
N CYS A 510 30.89 -6.35 2.32
CA CYS A 510 32.31 -5.99 2.21
C CYS A 510 32.65 -4.60 2.78
N ASN A 511 31.87 -4.10 3.75
CA ASN A 511 32.10 -2.80 4.42
C ASN A 511 32.28 -1.63 3.43
N THR A 512 31.57 -1.67 2.31
CA THR A 512 31.79 -0.78 1.17
C THR A 512 31.30 0.63 1.46
N ARG A 513 32.16 1.62 1.22
CA ARG A 513 31.95 3.05 1.51
C ARG A 513 32.34 3.92 0.32
N VAL A 514 31.50 4.92 0.02
CA VAL A 514 31.85 6.07 -0.81
C VAL A 514 31.64 7.31 0.04
N SER A 515 32.63 8.20 0.10
CA SER A 515 32.51 9.45 0.87
C SER A 515 33.01 10.66 0.08
N LEU A 516 32.31 11.78 0.25
CA LEU A 516 32.61 13.08 -0.34
C LEU A 516 32.62 14.14 0.78
N GLY A 517 33.60 15.03 0.79
CA GLY A 517 33.71 16.09 1.79
C GLY A 517 34.63 15.71 2.95
N ALA A 518 34.21 16.01 4.18
CA ALA A 518 34.93 15.57 5.38
C ALA A 518 34.86 14.05 5.57
N PRO A 519 35.84 13.40 6.22
CA PRO A 519 35.73 12.00 6.62
C PRO A 519 34.67 11.81 7.71
N PRO A 520 34.07 10.62 7.86
CA PRO A 520 33.08 10.32 8.89
C PRO A 520 33.74 10.10 10.27
N SER A 521 34.45 11.11 10.78
CA SER A 521 35.14 11.09 12.09
C SER A 521 34.32 11.69 13.23
N SER A 522 33.07 12.11 12.99
CA SER A 522 32.07 12.41 14.03
C SER A 522 31.06 11.27 14.24
N ALA A 523 30.96 10.31 13.32
CA ALA A 523 30.08 9.15 13.47
C ALA A 523 30.74 8.06 14.33
N LYS A 524 30.27 7.87 15.57
CA LYS A 524 30.59 6.68 16.37
C LYS A 524 30.02 5.43 15.68
N ALA A 525 30.84 4.76 14.87
CA ALA A 525 30.45 3.52 14.24
C ALA A 525 30.25 2.41 15.29
N VAL A 526 29.02 1.93 15.43
CA VAL A 526 28.72 0.70 16.17
C VAL A 526 29.43 -0.46 15.47
N GLY A 527 30.48 -1.00 16.09
CA GLY A 527 31.20 -2.19 15.61
C GLY A 527 32.53 -1.97 14.89
N ALA A 528 33.07 -0.75 14.85
CA ALA A 528 34.43 -0.53 14.32
C ALA A 528 35.50 -0.82 15.39
N ASP A 529 36.00 -2.06 15.42
CA ASP A 529 37.22 -2.39 16.16
C ASP A 529 38.44 -1.74 15.48
N SER A 530 39.39 -1.28 16.29
CA SER A 530 40.40 -0.29 15.89
C SER A 530 41.41 -0.77 14.84
N SER A 531 41.65 0.07 13.83
CA SER A 531 43.02 0.34 13.36
C SER A 531 43.15 1.80 12.90
N ASP A 532 44.05 2.54 13.53
CA ASP A 532 44.25 3.96 13.28
C ASP A 532 44.87 4.22 11.89
N SER A 533 44.18 5.03 11.08
CA SER A 533 44.80 5.83 10.03
C SER A 533 44.44 7.29 10.23
N SER A 534 45.18 7.94 11.14
CA SER A 534 45.04 9.37 11.45
C SER A 534 45.53 10.25 10.29
N SER A 535 44.68 10.49 9.29
CA SER A 535 44.86 11.50 8.25
C SER A 535 43.81 12.61 8.40
N ASP A 536 43.98 13.38 9.47
CA ASP A 536 43.04 14.39 10.00
C ASP A 536 42.92 15.67 9.14
N SER A 537 43.09 15.56 7.80
CA SER A 537 43.28 16.73 6.92
C SER A 537 43.04 16.49 5.41
N GLN A 538 42.02 15.74 4.99
CA GLN A 538 41.61 15.71 3.58
C GLN A 538 40.10 15.85 3.39
N SER A 539 39.67 17.07 3.03
CA SER A 539 38.43 17.28 2.28
C SER A 539 38.61 16.67 0.89
N GLY A 540 37.83 15.65 0.53
CA GLY A 540 38.07 14.93 -0.72
C GLY A 540 36.96 13.97 -1.12
N ALA A 541 37.22 13.17 -2.15
CA ALA A 541 36.38 12.05 -2.55
C ALA A 541 37.16 10.76 -2.32
N SER A 542 36.58 9.78 -1.63
CA SER A 542 37.21 8.47 -1.41
C SER A 542 36.22 7.32 -1.58
N VAL A 543 36.75 6.19 -2.04
CA VAL A 543 36.03 4.91 -2.18
C VAL A 543 36.85 3.86 -1.46
N SER A 544 36.20 3.06 -0.61
CA SER A 544 36.83 2.03 0.20
C SER A 544 35.91 0.81 0.29
N THR A 545 36.49 -0.38 0.34
CA THR A 545 35.79 -1.67 0.52
C THR A 545 36.82 -2.70 0.97
N ASP A 546 36.39 -3.69 1.73
CA ASP A 546 37.21 -4.86 2.07
C ASP A 546 37.25 -5.87 0.89
N GLY A 547 36.45 -5.63 -0.16
CA GLY A 547 36.40 -6.41 -1.39
C GLY A 547 37.26 -5.82 -2.51
N HIS A 548 36.73 -5.84 -3.74
CA HIS A 548 37.39 -5.30 -4.93
C HIS A 548 36.82 -3.95 -5.36
N ILE A 549 37.69 -3.01 -5.76
CA ILE A 549 37.29 -1.76 -6.41
C ILE A 549 37.60 -1.83 -7.91
N THR A 550 36.56 -1.81 -8.73
CA THR A 550 36.67 -1.50 -10.16
C THR A 550 36.14 -0.09 -10.43
N ILE A 551 36.97 0.79 -11.02
CA ILE A 551 36.50 2.06 -11.58
C ILE A 551 36.67 1.97 -13.10
N ASN A 552 35.55 1.82 -13.82
CA ASN A 552 35.53 1.75 -15.28
C ASN A 552 35.04 3.09 -15.87
N ALA A 553 35.90 3.76 -16.61
CA ALA A 553 35.54 4.74 -17.62
C ALA A 553 35.52 4.07 -19.00
N LYS A 554 34.97 4.76 -20.01
CA LYS A 554 34.82 4.22 -21.39
C LYS A 554 36.12 3.63 -21.96
N ASP A 555 37.27 4.24 -21.64
CA ASP A 555 38.58 3.90 -22.20
C ASP A 555 39.64 3.60 -21.11
N TYR A 556 39.25 3.41 -19.84
CA TYR A 556 40.20 3.22 -18.73
C TYR A 556 39.58 2.45 -17.55
N SER A 557 40.28 1.45 -17.03
CA SER A 557 39.88 0.71 -15.82
C SER A 557 40.97 0.72 -14.76
N ILE A 558 40.62 1.10 -13.53
CA ILE A 558 41.45 0.87 -12.34
C ILE A 558 40.87 -0.34 -11.61
N ASN A 559 41.75 -1.28 -11.27
CA ASN A 559 41.42 -2.57 -10.66
C ASN A 559 42.36 -2.80 -9.47
N ILE A 560 41.89 -2.57 -8.24
CA ILE A 560 42.74 -2.66 -7.03
C ILE A 560 42.44 -3.97 -6.29
N ASN A 561 43.38 -4.92 -6.35
CA ASN A 561 43.31 -6.22 -5.68
C ASN A 561 44.39 -6.32 -4.58
N GLY A 562 43.99 -6.20 -3.32
CA GLY A 562 44.88 -6.40 -2.15
C GLY A 562 45.88 -5.26 -1.88
N PHE A 563 46.87 -5.53 -1.02
CA PHE A 563 47.94 -4.59 -0.67
C PHE A 563 48.87 -4.33 -1.87
N TYR A 564 48.43 -3.42 -2.76
CA TYR A 564 49.15 -3.02 -3.95
C TYR A 564 49.02 -1.50 -4.15
N GLU A 565 50.11 -0.77 -3.91
CA GLU A 565 50.21 0.66 -4.22
C GLU A 565 50.75 0.82 -5.64
N ALA A 566 49.96 1.43 -6.53
CA ALA A 566 50.34 1.64 -7.93
C ALA A 566 50.07 3.08 -8.38
N LEU A 567 51.14 3.78 -8.74
CA LEU A 567 51.10 5.12 -9.30
C LEU A 567 51.00 5.05 -10.83
N TYR A 568 49.79 5.14 -11.37
CA TYR A 568 49.57 5.26 -12.81
C TYR A 568 49.63 6.74 -13.25
N ALA A 569 50.79 7.15 -13.78
CA ALA A 569 50.96 8.43 -14.43
C ALA A 569 50.58 8.37 -15.92
N GLY A 570 49.82 9.35 -16.41
CA GLY A 570 49.58 9.56 -17.84
C GLY A 570 50.77 10.23 -18.54
N ASN A 571 50.49 10.96 -19.63
CA ASN A 571 51.50 11.62 -20.50
C ASN A 571 52.59 12.46 -19.80
N TYR A 572 52.41 12.88 -18.55
CA TYR A 572 53.41 13.61 -17.79
C TYR A 572 53.24 13.41 -16.28
N ALA A 573 54.36 13.20 -15.58
CA ALA A 573 54.43 13.25 -14.12
C ALA A 573 55.74 13.92 -13.67
N THR A 574 55.73 14.52 -12.49
CA THR A 574 56.90 15.15 -11.88
C THR A 574 56.93 14.85 -10.39
N GLN A 575 58.04 14.30 -9.91
CA GLN A 575 58.25 14.03 -8.49
C GLN A 575 59.36 14.97 -7.98
N TYR A 576 59.07 15.71 -6.91
CA TYR A 576 60.04 16.56 -6.23
C TYR A 576 60.51 15.86 -4.97
N LEU A 577 61.80 15.49 -4.92
CA LEU A 577 62.45 14.86 -3.77
C LEU A 577 63.29 15.90 -3.02
N GLY A 578 63.33 15.79 -1.69
CA GLY A 578 64.03 16.74 -0.81
C GLY A 578 65.54 16.53 -0.77
N PHE A 579 66.20 17.17 0.20
CA PHE A 579 67.66 17.10 0.39
C PHE A 579 68.20 15.68 0.62
N SER A 580 67.36 14.74 1.06
CA SER A 580 67.71 13.32 1.20
C SER A 580 66.52 12.44 0.84
N THR A 581 66.77 11.27 0.27
CA THR A 581 65.78 10.22 -0.04
C THR A 581 66.51 8.88 -0.05
N THR A 582 65.88 7.84 0.50
CA THR A 582 66.45 6.49 0.60
C THR A 582 65.38 5.48 0.21
N GLY A 583 65.67 4.62 -0.78
CA GLY A 583 64.81 3.53 -1.20
C GLY A 583 65.42 2.17 -0.86
N TYR A 584 64.62 1.25 -0.33
CA TYR A 584 65.00 -0.13 -0.09
C TYR A 584 64.20 -1.03 -1.04
N TYR A 585 64.88 -1.79 -1.88
CA TYR A 585 64.28 -2.73 -2.83
C TYR A 585 64.62 -4.16 -2.42
N GLY A 586 63.69 -5.09 -2.66
CA GLY A 586 63.84 -6.50 -2.32
C GLY A 586 64.75 -7.27 -3.28
N ALA A 587 64.52 -8.58 -3.42
CA ALA A 587 65.35 -9.46 -4.25
C ALA A 587 65.39 -9.10 -5.75
N THR A 588 64.38 -8.37 -6.25
CA THR A 588 64.27 -7.97 -7.66
C THR A 588 63.73 -6.54 -7.76
N LEU A 589 64.30 -5.75 -8.67
CA LEU A 589 63.77 -4.47 -9.16
C LEU A 589 63.84 -4.49 -10.70
N GLN A 590 62.76 -4.07 -11.36
CA GLN A 590 62.70 -3.95 -12.82
C GLN A 590 62.25 -2.54 -13.18
N ASN A 591 63.06 -1.82 -13.96
CA ASN A 591 62.75 -0.49 -14.48
C ASN A 591 62.70 -0.55 -16.00
N TYR A 592 61.52 -0.36 -16.58
CA TYR A 592 61.31 -0.29 -18.02
C TYR A 592 61.28 1.18 -18.46
N ILE A 593 62.20 1.56 -19.35
CA ILE A 593 62.34 2.92 -19.88
C ILE A 593 62.04 2.86 -21.38
N GLY A 594 61.05 3.62 -21.85
CA GLY A 594 60.62 3.63 -23.25
C GLY A 594 61.58 4.37 -24.17
N ALA A 595 61.32 5.66 -24.42
CA ALA A 595 62.05 6.43 -25.44
C ALA A 595 63.40 6.99 -24.98
N SER A 596 63.49 7.51 -23.74
CA SER A 596 64.74 8.03 -23.18
C SER A 596 64.68 8.20 -21.66
N ALA A 597 65.83 8.23 -21.00
CA ALA A 597 65.98 8.73 -19.63
C ALA A 597 67.24 9.58 -19.53
N THR A 598 67.16 10.70 -18.80
CA THR A 598 68.28 11.63 -18.59
C THR A 598 68.46 11.84 -17.09
N ASN A 599 69.60 11.38 -16.55
CA ASN A 599 69.93 11.52 -15.14
C ASN A 599 70.93 12.66 -14.93
N TYR A 600 70.49 13.76 -14.31
CA TYR A 600 71.36 14.87 -13.92
C TYR A 600 71.91 14.65 -12.50
N ILE A 601 73.22 14.38 -12.40
CA ILE A 601 73.91 14.13 -11.13
C ILE A 601 74.76 15.35 -10.79
N GLY A 602 74.37 16.11 -9.76
CA GLY A 602 74.98 17.40 -9.44
C GLY A 602 76.34 17.36 -8.73
N ALA A 603 76.73 16.22 -8.13
CA ALA A 603 77.99 16.10 -7.38
C ALA A 603 78.65 14.73 -7.50
N THR A 604 77.98 13.65 -7.11
CA THR A 604 78.55 12.30 -7.12
C THR A 604 77.44 11.27 -7.30
N SER A 605 77.72 10.20 -8.05
CA SER A 605 76.91 8.98 -8.08
C SER A 605 77.82 7.78 -7.85
N THR A 606 77.35 6.80 -7.09
CA THR A 606 78.11 5.60 -6.74
C THR A 606 77.24 4.38 -6.96
N ASN A 607 77.50 3.66 -8.06
CA ASN A 607 76.83 2.40 -8.36
C ASN A 607 77.70 1.24 -7.87
N SER A 608 77.37 0.70 -6.70
CA SER A 608 78.00 -0.50 -6.16
C SER A 608 77.26 -1.75 -6.66
N ILE A 609 77.95 -2.62 -7.40
CA ILE A 609 77.37 -3.82 -8.01
C ILE A 609 78.07 -5.05 -7.42
N GLY A 610 77.29 -6.02 -6.92
CA GLY A 610 77.80 -7.12 -6.10
C GLY A 610 78.55 -8.21 -6.88
N ALA A 611 77.85 -8.90 -7.79
CA ALA A 611 78.41 -10.07 -8.50
C ALA A 611 78.66 -9.81 -9.98
N THR A 612 77.66 -9.31 -10.71
CA THR A 612 77.70 -9.09 -12.16
C THR A 612 76.96 -7.82 -12.55
N SER A 613 77.42 -7.19 -13.64
CA SER A 613 76.69 -6.15 -14.38
C SER A 613 76.79 -6.50 -15.85
N GLU A 614 75.64 -6.60 -16.51
CA GLU A 614 75.56 -6.81 -17.96
C GLU A 614 74.93 -5.58 -18.59
N ILE A 615 75.53 -5.09 -19.69
CA ILE A 615 75.08 -3.91 -20.41
C ILE A 615 74.97 -4.30 -21.89
N TYR A 616 73.73 -4.37 -22.39
CA TYR A 616 73.43 -4.61 -23.79
C TYR A 616 73.23 -3.27 -24.51
N ILE A 617 73.90 -3.09 -25.64
CA ILE A 617 73.92 -1.83 -26.40
C ILE A 617 73.45 -2.15 -27.82
N GLY A 618 72.30 -1.61 -28.24
CA GLY A 618 71.70 -1.94 -29.53
C GLY A 618 72.41 -1.31 -30.74
N ALA A 619 72.81 -0.04 -30.63
CA ALA A 619 73.36 0.72 -31.76
C ALA A 619 74.67 1.46 -31.45
N TYR A 620 74.72 2.18 -30.32
CA TYR A 620 75.85 3.05 -30.00
C TYR A 620 75.98 3.27 -28.49
N LEU A 621 77.22 3.31 -28.00
CA LEU A 621 77.56 3.79 -26.66
C LEU A 621 78.72 4.79 -26.79
N SER A 622 78.59 5.94 -26.15
CA SER A 622 79.69 6.89 -25.98
C SER A 622 79.79 7.34 -24.54
N TRP A 623 81.01 7.36 -24.03
CA TRP A 623 81.34 7.95 -22.73
C TRP A 623 82.27 9.14 -22.97
N SER A 624 81.95 10.29 -22.40
CA SER A 624 82.83 11.45 -22.32
C SER A 624 83.21 11.68 -20.86
N MET A 625 84.48 11.95 -20.60
CA MET A 625 85.04 12.03 -19.24
C MET A 625 85.99 13.21 -19.15
N GLY A 626 85.87 14.00 -18.07
CA GLY A 626 86.48 15.33 -18.00
C GLY A 626 87.90 15.41 -17.44
N LEU A 627 88.30 14.50 -16.54
CA LEU A 627 89.55 14.65 -15.76
C LEU A 627 90.40 13.38 -15.64
N SER A 628 89.81 12.24 -15.24
CA SER A 628 90.58 11.00 -15.03
C SER A 628 89.72 9.75 -15.11
N TRP A 629 90.32 8.63 -15.53
CA TRP A 629 89.75 7.29 -15.45
C TRP A 629 90.84 6.31 -14.99
N GLU A 630 90.47 5.41 -14.09
CA GLU A 630 91.36 4.41 -13.52
C GLU A 630 90.63 3.06 -13.54
N LYS A 631 91.30 2.01 -14.04
CA LYS A 631 90.69 0.69 -14.22
C LYS A 631 91.74 -0.42 -14.10
N GLU A 632 91.51 -1.36 -13.19
CA GLU A 632 92.50 -2.39 -12.83
C GLU A 632 92.65 -3.49 -13.89
N THR A 633 91.59 -3.87 -14.61
CA THR A 633 91.67 -4.93 -15.65
C THR A 633 90.57 -4.79 -16.69
N ILE A 634 90.91 -5.05 -17.96
CA ILE A 634 89.95 -5.31 -19.04
C ILE A 634 90.41 -6.57 -19.78
N LYS A 635 89.47 -7.46 -20.12
CA LYS A 635 89.68 -8.53 -21.10
C LYS A 635 88.64 -8.36 -22.20
N PHE A 636 89.09 -7.97 -23.38
CA PHE A 636 88.28 -8.02 -24.58
C PHE A 636 88.44 -9.41 -25.22
N LYS A 637 87.36 -9.92 -25.80
CA LYS A 637 87.35 -11.14 -26.60
C LYS A 637 86.65 -10.79 -27.90
N ASP A 638 87.37 -10.90 -29.01
CA ASP A 638 86.93 -10.55 -30.37
C ASP A 638 86.49 -9.07 -30.50
N CYS A 639 87.45 -8.15 -30.63
CA CYS A 639 87.22 -6.71 -30.65
C CYS A 639 88.14 -6.00 -31.66
N ASP A 640 87.55 -5.51 -32.76
CA ASP A 640 88.23 -4.64 -33.72
C ASP A 640 88.24 -3.19 -33.20
N LEU A 641 89.44 -2.65 -33.00
CA LEU A 641 89.68 -1.36 -32.33
C LEU A 641 90.36 -0.37 -33.28
N GLU A 642 89.59 0.49 -33.94
CA GLU A 642 90.13 1.65 -34.66
C GLU A 642 90.46 2.79 -33.69
N LEU A 643 91.72 2.84 -33.26
CA LEU A 643 92.28 3.93 -32.46
C LEU A 643 92.69 5.11 -33.34
N ASN A 644 91.85 6.14 -33.40
CA ASN A 644 92.13 7.37 -34.13
C ASN A 644 92.51 8.50 -33.15
N THR A 645 93.79 8.59 -32.75
CA THR A 645 94.27 9.67 -31.88
C THR A 645 95.76 9.98 -32.04
N THR A 646 96.08 11.27 -32.17
CA THR A 646 97.46 11.78 -32.32
C THR A 646 98.20 11.75 -30.97
N ILE A 647 99.27 10.96 -30.88
CA ILE A 647 100.05 10.78 -29.65
C ILE A 647 100.98 11.98 -29.39
N ALA A 648 100.92 12.54 -28.18
CA ALA A 648 101.91 13.49 -27.67
C ALA A 648 102.68 12.91 -26.46
N LYS A 649 103.87 12.36 -26.77
CA LYS A 649 105.06 12.26 -25.91
C LYS A 649 104.99 11.42 -24.61
N VAL A 650 105.55 10.20 -24.69
CA VAL A 650 105.99 9.39 -23.54
C VAL A 650 107.46 9.68 -23.24
N GLU A 651 107.83 9.92 -21.98
CA GLU A 651 109.23 10.09 -21.57
C GLU A 651 109.75 8.87 -20.78
N LYS A 652 110.91 8.35 -21.23
CA LYS A 652 111.72 7.26 -20.67
C LYS A 652 111.14 5.84 -20.66
N ILE A 653 111.70 5.01 -21.55
CA ILE A 653 111.89 3.58 -21.32
C ILE A 653 113.38 3.36 -21.00
N GLN A 654 113.69 2.56 -19.98
CA GLN A 654 115.04 2.08 -19.69
C GLN A 654 115.00 0.54 -19.77
N SER A 655 115.78 -0.02 -20.70
CA SER A 655 115.59 -1.40 -21.18
C SER A 655 116.46 -2.44 -20.50
N GLY A 656 115.90 -3.64 -20.27
CA GLY A 656 116.60 -4.90 -20.04
C GLY A 656 115.73 -6.02 -20.65
N ILE A 657 116.31 -6.87 -21.50
CA ILE A 657 115.58 -7.69 -22.49
C ILE A 657 115.50 -9.16 -22.05
N GLU A 658 114.34 -9.81 -22.24
CA GLU A 658 114.28 -11.24 -22.62
C GLU A 658 112.90 -11.64 -23.20
N SER A 659 112.76 -11.63 -24.54
CA SER A 659 112.05 -12.65 -25.37
C SER A 659 111.68 -12.16 -26.79
N ILE A 660 111.74 -13.13 -27.72
CA ILE A 660 110.90 -13.40 -28.91
C ILE A 660 110.18 -12.20 -29.57
N GLY A 661 110.30 -11.93 -30.87
CA GLY A 661 110.91 -12.72 -31.96
C GLY A 661 110.11 -12.50 -33.24
N THR A 662 110.62 -11.69 -34.17
CA THR A 662 109.87 -11.17 -35.31
C THR A 662 110.25 -11.81 -36.64
N SER A 663 109.26 -12.14 -37.47
CA SER A 663 109.42 -12.21 -38.92
C SER A 663 108.21 -11.59 -39.63
N VAL A 664 108.50 -10.73 -40.61
CA VAL A 664 107.63 -10.38 -41.74
C VAL A 664 108.55 -10.28 -42.94
N GLY A 665 108.18 -10.91 -44.06
CA GLY A 665 109.12 -11.12 -45.17
C GLY A 665 108.49 -11.64 -46.46
N GLU A 666 107.50 -10.90 -46.98
CA GLU A 666 107.19 -10.80 -48.43
C GLU A 666 106.54 -12.01 -49.16
N VAL A 667 106.00 -11.72 -50.36
CA VAL A 667 105.50 -12.64 -51.43
C VAL A 667 104.18 -13.36 -51.10
N GLY A 668 103.20 -13.55 -52.01
CA GLY A 668 103.05 -13.18 -53.42
C GLY A 668 102.46 -14.32 -54.28
N CYS A 669 101.34 -14.06 -54.95
CA CYS A 669 100.84 -14.72 -56.18
C CYS A 669 100.65 -16.27 -56.26
N MET A 670 99.37 -16.68 -56.36
CA MET A 670 98.78 -17.55 -57.42
C MET A 670 99.50 -18.85 -57.91
N VAL A 671 98.87 -20.01 -57.60
CA VAL A 671 98.80 -21.25 -58.43
C VAL A 671 97.44 -21.91 -58.09
N THR A 672 96.41 -21.93 -58.93
CA THR A 672 96.17 -22.75 -60.15
C THR A 672 96.16 -24.28 -59.93
N ALA A 673 95.16 -24.75 -59.16
CA ALA A 673 94.48 -26.05 -59.21
C ALA A 673 95.28 -27.37 -59.11
N VAL A 674 94.85 -28.25 -58.19
CA VAL A 674 94.98 -29.71 -58.32
C VAL A 674 93.63 -30.35 -57.97
N SER A 675 93.22 -31.34 -58.77
CA SER A 675 91.86 -31.89 -58.83
C SER A 675 91.82 -33.39 -58.51
N ALA A 676 90.80 -33.87 -57.78
CA ALA A 676 90.20 -35.22 -57.86
C ALA A 676 89.19 -35.42 -56.70
N ARG A 677 88.25 -36.38 -56.70
CA ARG A 677 87.43 -37.03 -57.75
C ARG A 677 86.47 -38.04 -57.07
N VAL A 678 85.16 -37.80 -57.11
CA VAL A 678 84.05 -38.79 -57.26
C VAL A 678 82.89 -37.96 -57.82
N ASP A 679 82.58 -37.94 -59.12
CA ASP A 679 82.05 -39.02 -60.00
C ASP A 679 80.58 -39.39 -59.74
N THR A 680 79.70 -38.37 -59.80
CA THR A 680 78.25 -38.44 -60.11
C THR A 680 77.34 -39.32 -59.24
N VAL A 681 76.36 -38.69 -58.57
CA VAL A 681 75.01 -39.27 -58.44
C VAL A 681 73.96 -38.20 -58.73
N ALA A 682 73.12 -38.47 -59.72
CA ALA A 682 71.83 -37.82 -59.87
C ALA A 682 70.73 -38.73 -59.28
N ALA A 683 69.89 -38.15 -58.42
CA ALA A 683 68.60 -38.65 -57.95
C ALA A 683 67.92 -37.39 -57.35
N GLU A 684 66.69 -36.97 -57.66
CA GLU A 684 65.46 -37.71 -57.96
C GLU A 684 65.18 -38.85 -56.98
N VAL A 685 64.75 -38.46 -55.77
CA VAL A 685 63.94 -39.34 -54.91
C VAL A 685 62.47 -38.99 -55.14
N LYS A 686 61.88 -39.66 -56.13
CA LYS A 686 60.43 -39.92 -56.15
C LYS A 686 60.17 -40.99 -55.08
N GLU A 687 59.59 -40.59 -53.95
CA GLU A 687 59.26 -41.42 -52.77
C GLU A 687 60.39 -42.34 -52.22
N VAL A 688 60.92 -41.99 -51.06
CA VAL A 688 61.36 -42.98 -50.06
C VAL A 688 60.88 -42.53 -48.68
N ASP A 689 60.08 -43.36 -48.03
CA ASP A 689 59.51 -43.14 -46.69
C ASP A 689 60.50 -43.57 -45.60
N ALA A 690 60.83 -42.65 -44.68
CA ALA A 690 61.56 -42.92 -43.43
C ALA A 690 61.40 -41.75 -42.42
N HIS A 691 60.19 -41.59 -41.87
CA HIS A 691 59.85 -41.10 -40.51
C HIS A 691 60.88 -40.21 -39.74
N MET A 692 60.58 -39.01 -39.22
CA MET A 692 59.43 -38.06 -39.24
C MET A 692 60.02 -36.65 -38.88
N THR A 693 59.36 -35.49 -38.94
CA THR A 693 57.99 -35.11 -39.33
C THR A 693 58.00 -33.83 -40.20
N ASN A 694 59.01 -33.72 -41.08
CA ASN A 694 59.31 -32.65 -42.03
C ASN A 694 60.04 -31.37 -41.57
N VAL A 695 60.84 -30.86 -42.52
CA VAL A 695 61.83 -29.79 -42.44
C VAL A 695 61.95 -29.14 -43.84
N ALA A 696 62.16 -27.81 -43.89
CA ALA A 696 62.58 -27.01 -45.07
C ALA A 696 61.59 -26.96 -46.28
N ALA A 697 61.65 -26.00 -47.20
CA ALA A 697 62.42 -24.76 -47.32
C ALA A 697 61.52 -23.63 -47.86
N GLY A 698 61.93 -22.36 -47.74
CA GLY A 698 61.09 -21.22 -48.13
C GLY A 698 61.04 -20.91 -49.63
N VAL A 699 59.94 -20.27 -50.04
CA VAL A 699 59.77 -19.37 -51.20
C VAL A 699 58.64 -18.40 -50.77
N THR A 700 58.91 -17.10 -50.66
CA THR A 700 58.73 -16.13 -51.76
C THR A 700 57.25 -16.02 -52.19
N THR A 701 56.47 -15.37 -51.30
CA THR A 701 55.09 -14.88 -51.49
C THR A 701 54.01 -15.92 -51.77
N ILE A 702 53.04 -16.04 -50.85
CA ILE A 702 51.77 -16.73 -51.08
C ILE A 702 50.65 -15.71 -50.83
N ASP A 703 50.07 -15.21 -51.91
CA ASP A 703 48.92 -14.31 -51.93
C ASP A 703 47.65 -15.18 -51.97
N ILE A 704 46.91 -15.22 -50.86
CA ILE A 704 45.67 -16.02 -50.72
C ILE A 704 44.51 -15.09 -50.37
N GLN A 705 43.75 -14.75 -51.41
CA GLN A 705 42.36 -14.31 -51.27
C GLN A 705 41.46 -15.55 -51.04
N VAL A 706 40.90 -15.69 -49.84
CA VAL A 706 39.76 -16.60 -49.59
C VAL A 706 38.52 -15.77 -49.32
N GLN A 707 37.62 -15.76 -50.30
CA GLN A 707 36.23 -15.38 -50.09
C GLN A 707 35.50 -16.54 -49.37
N GLU A 708 34.72 -16.20 -48.34
CA GLU A 708 33.75 -17.07 -47.64
C GLU A 708 34.11 -18.55 -47.46
N VAL A 709 34.61 -18.91 -46.27
CA VAL A 709 34.40 -20.26 -45.71
C VAL A 709 33.84 -20.15 -44.29
N ALA A 710 32.56 -20.46 -44.13
CA ALA A 710 31.94 -20.62 -42.83
C ALA A 710 32.33 -21.99 -42.24
N ALA A 711 33.19 -21.98 -41.22
CA ALA A 711 33.50 -23.18 -40.41
C ALA A 711 33.73 -22.79 -38.95
N SER A 712 33.01 -23.43 -38.03
CA SER A 712 33.24 -23.25 -36.59
C SER A 712 34.45 -24.07 -36.16
N ILE A 713 35.49 -23.41 -35.63
CA ILE A 713 36.67 -24.09 -35.08
C ILE A 713 36.80 -23.70 -33.59
N LYS A 714 36.81 -24.71 -32.72
CA LYS A 714 36.73 -24.53 -31.25
C LYS A 714 38.04 -24.17 -30.56
N SER A 715 39.17 -24.31 -31.25
CA SER A 715 40.48 -23.77 -30.85
C SER A 715 41.46 -23.91 -32.02
N ILE A 716 42.30 -22.90 -32.23
CA ILE A 716 43.57 -23.01 -32.95
C ILE A 716 44.61 -22.27 -32.11
N ASP A 717 45.72 -22.95 -31.85
CA ASP A 717 46.94 -22.38 -31.30
C ASP A 717 47.96 -22.32 -32.45
N ALA A 718 48.32 -21.11 -32.89
CA ALA A 718 49.24 -20.89 -34.01
C ALA A 718 49.88 -19.50 -33.95
N GLN A 719 51.20 -19.44 -34.07
CA GLN A 719 51.94 -18.20 -34.29
C GLN A 719 51.92 -17.84 -35.79
N VAL A 720 51.54 -16.61 -36.11
CA VAL A 720 51.61 -16.03 -37.46
C VAL A 720 52.31 -14.69 -37.36
N HIS A 721 53.27 -14.42 -38.26
CA HIS A 721 54.28 -13.37 -38.04
C HIS A 721 53.95 -12.01 -38.68
N GLU A 722 52.97 -11.94 -39.59
CA GLU A 722 52.52 -10.69 -40.24
C GLU A 722 51.13 -10.90 -40.89
N ILE A 723 50.24 -9.91 -40.80
CA ILE A 723 48.97 -9.84 -41.57
C ILE A 723 48.74 -8.38 -41.96
N ASP A 724 48.68 -8.09 -43.25
CA ASP A 724 48.30 -6.78 -43.81
C ASP A 724 46.86 -6.88 -44.37
N ALA A 725 45.96 -6.02 -43.90
CA ALA A 725 44.54 -6.07 -44.23
C ALA A 725 43.90 -4.68 -44.24
N SER A 726 43.26 -4.33 -45.37
CA SER A 726 42.47 -3.10 -45.51
C SER A 726 40.97 -3.41 -45.49
N VAL A 727 40.21 -2.70 -44.65
CA VAL A 727 38.77 -2.91 -44.47
C VAL A 727 37.99 -1.64 -44.83
N LEU A 728 37.12 -1.75 -45.83
CA LEU A 728 36.20 -0.70 -46.27
C LEU A 728 34.77 -1.05 -45.79
N ASN A 729 34.34 -0.40 -44.70
CA ASN A 729 33.01 -0.50 -44.06
C ASN A 729 32.57 -1.91 -43.60
N THR A 730 32.33 -2.07 -42.30
CA THR A 730 31.39 -3.09 -41.79
C THR A 730 30.83 -2.68 -40.41
N VAL A 731 29.67 -3.22 -40.06
CA VAL A 731 28.94 -2.94 -38.81
C VAL A 731 28.61 -4.28 -38.15
N THR A 732 29.24 -4.58 -37.01
CA THR A 732 28.88 -5.72 -36.14
C THR A 732 29.48 -5.58 -34.73
N GLU A 733 28.82 -6.18 -33.75
CA GLU A 733 29.25 -6.27 -32.35
C GLU A 733 30.21 -7.45 -32.14
N ILE A 734 31.19 -7.30 -31.24
CA ILE A 734 32.14 -8.37 -30.84
C ILE A 734 32.28 -8.36 -29.31
N TRP A 735 32.23 -9.54 -28.70
CA TRP A 735 32.48 -9.77 -27.28
C TRP A 735 33.87 -10.38 -27.11
N GLU A 736 34.74 -9.70 -26.35
CA GLU A 736 36.17 -9.98 -26.14
C GLU A 736 37.07 -10.03 -27.41
N VAL A 737 38.03 -9.11 -27.47
CA VAL A 737 39.21 -9.20 -28.33
C VAL A 737 40.45 -9.06 -27.46
N ALA A 738 41.18 -10.16 -27.28
CA ALA A 738 42.53 -10.14 -26.73
C ALA A 738 43.54 -10.28 -27.88
N ALA A 739 43.96 -9.14 -28.44
CA ALA A 739 45.02 -9.08 -29.43
C ALA A 739 46.14 -8.16 -28.93
N ARG A 740 47.38 -8.67 -28.90
CA ARG A 740 48.58 -7.85 -28.67
C ARG A 740 49.11 -7.41 -30.03
N VAL A 741 49.08 -6.11 -30.29
CA VAL A 741 49.57 -5.47 -31.51
C VAL A 741 50.93 -4.83 -31.16
N GLU A 742 51.97 -5.13 -31.93
CA GLU A 742 53.32 -4.57 -31.71
C GLU A 742 53.72 -3.46 -32.66
N ASP A 743 53.02 -3.28 -33.80
CA ASP A 743 53.04 -2.02 -34.55
C ASP A 743 51.83 -1.91 -35.51
N ILE A 744 51.32 -0.68 -35.72
CA ILE A 744 50.37 -0.31 -36.80
C ILE A 744 50.77 1.07 -37.31
N ASP A 745 51.19 1.16 -38.57
CA ASP A 745 51.40 2.44 -39.28
C ASP A 745 50.18 2.74 -40.19
N ALA A 746 49.21 3.49 -39.66
CA ALA A 746 47.96 3.81 -40.35
C ALA A 746 47.91 5.29 -40.79
N LYS A 747 48.16 5.53 -42.07
CA LYS A 747 48.24 6.87 -42.66
C LYS A 747 46.87 7.42 -43.11
N VAL A 748 46.17 8.10 -42.21
CA VAL A 748 44.85 8.72 -42.51
C VAL A 748 45.02 10.10 -43.17
N SER A 749 44.58 10.23 -44.42
CA SER A 749 44.84 11.43 -45.25
C SER A 749 43.71 12.47 -45.27
N SER A 750 42.51 12.16 -44.77
CA SER A 750 41.46 13.14 -44.45
C SER A 750 40.30 12.49 -43.67
N VAL A 751 39.71 13.22 -42.72
CA VAL A 751 38.38 12.92 -42.16
C VAL A 751 37.57 14.21 -42.15
N SER A 752 36.37 14.18 -42.73
CA SER A 752 35.43 15.31 -42.74
C SER A 752 34.37 15.13 -41.66
N ALA A 753 34.11 16.19 -40.89
CA ALA A 753 33.04 16.21 -39.89
C ALA A 753 31.76 16.82 -40.50
N ALA A 754 30.66 16.08 -40.46
CA ALA A 754 29.33 16.60 -40.80
C ALA A 754 28.54 16.86 -39.50
N MET A 755 28.27 18.14 -39.21
CA MET A 755 27.56 18.55 -38.00
C MET A 755 26.07 18.74 -38.31
N GLN A 756 25.20 17.88 -37.78
CA GLN A 756 23.74 18.10 -37.81
C GLN A 756 23.27 18.71 -36.49
N THR A 757 22.85 19.97 -36.54
CA THR A 757 22.15 20.66 -35.45
C THR A 757 20.64 20.56 -35.64
N GLY A 758 19.95 19.91 -34.70
CA GLY A 758 18.49 19.80 -34.66
C GLY A 758 17.88 20.67 -33.58
N THR A 759 17.47 21.89 -33.94
CA THR A 759 16.70 22.79 -33.06
C THR A 759 15.25 22.29 -32.98
N TYR A 760 14.70 22.17 -31.77
CA TYR A 760 13.26 21.99 -31.57
C TYR A 760 12.60 23.31 -31.15
N ILE A 761 11.56 23.70 -31.90
CA ILE A 761 10.60 24.77 -31.57
C ILE A 761 9.24 24.11 -31.35
N PHE A 762 8.47 24.63 -30.38
CA PHE A 762 7.14 24.15 -30.00
C PHE A 762 6.15 23.98 -31.15
N MET A 763 5.38 22.89 -31.09
CA MET A 763 3.94 22.99 -30.80
C MET A 763 3.61 22.07 -29.62
#